data_AF-A0A3Q7EI80-F1
#
_entry.id   AF-A0A3Q7EI80-F1
#
_cell.length_a   1.000
_cell.length_b   1.000
_cell.length_c   1.000
_cell.angle_alpha   90.00
_cell.angle_beta   90.00
_cell.angle_gamma   90.00
#
_symmetry.space_group_name_H-M   'P 1'
#
loop_
_entity.id
_entity.type
_entity.pdbx_description
1 polymer ?
#
loop_
_entity_poly.entity_id
_entity_poly.type
_entity_poly.pdbx_seq_one_letter_code
_entity_poly.pdbx_strand_id
1 'polypeptide(L)'
;MAGKKILLHMNAGNGECSYASSSTLQRKIIQEAMPVLEDAIKKIGEKSCLNMADLGCSSGPNTLFTISNIIKIVQILCDEKRCKMPEFQVYLNDLPDNDFNNIFKSIPSFYQNHTNCFVSGVPGSFYERLFPSNSLHLVHSSYSLHWLSQVAPENYMENNNNIYITRTSPPHVVEAYMKQFDKDFSRFLQLRSEEIVSGGRMVLTFMGSTIPDPYGSHYALLELLSNSLIDLIHEGLVEQAKLDSFSLPFYAPNKDEVEKIVEMEGSFVVDTINFFKVKWDERDNDDDHICFDAYSSGKHIARNTRAVFEQMLVSHFQFGDSVVDYLFERYAYHLTCNLLVQKGNYFNIRKVIEVAKPVLEDAIKKMFSIIGEFPKSCLNMADLGCSSGPNTLFTLSNIINIVQVLCGEKSCKMPEFQAYLNDLPDNDFNTIFKSIPSFYQNHTNCFVSGVPGTFYERLFPSKSLHLVHSSYSLHWLSQAPEKIENNNNIYITRTSPPQVFEAYMKQFDNDFSRFLQVRSEEIVTGGYMVLTFIGRGIPDPYGNHSVHLDLLSKSFVDLIHEGLIEQAKLDSFNYPFYTPYKDEVEKIVQMEGSFDVDTIKFFKVNWDERDNDDDDAYSSGKHIARTMRAVSEQMLVSHFQFGDHIVDYLFERYAYHLACHLLVQKGKFSNIVISLRKK
;
A
#
# COMPACT_ATOMS: atom_id res chain seq x y z
N MET A 1 -0.13 -43.48 -9.91
CA MET A 1 0.77 -42.47 -10.48
C MET A 1 1.55 -41.88 -9.32
N ALA A 2 2.88 -41.97 -9.32
CA ALA A 2 3.69 -41.34 -8.28
C ALA A 2 3.51 -39.81 -8.40
N GLY A 3 3.10 -39.15 -7.31
CA GLY A 3 3.00 -37.70 -7.28
C GLY A 3 4.35 -37.09 -7.69
N LYS A 4 4.33 -36.12 -8.60
CA LYS A 4 5.52 -35.38 -9.02
C LYS A 4 6.12 -34.76 -7.75
N LYS A 5 7.29 -35.23 -7.31
CA LYS A 5 8.00 -34.68 -6.15
C LYS A 5 8.49 -33.28 -6.54
N ILE A 6 7.86 -32.24 -5.99
CA ILE A 6 8.27 -30.86 -6.23
C ILE A 6 9.62 -30.65 -5.54
N LEU A 7 10.56 -30.05 -6.28
CA LEU A 7 11.83 -29.59 -5.72
C LEU A 7 11.55 -28.36 -4.85
N LEU A 8 11.46 -28.58 -3.54
CA LEU A 8 11.21 -27.52 -2.55
C LEU A 8 12.50 -27.29 -1.75
N HIS A 9 13.22 -26.24 -2.10
CA HIS A 9 14.28 -25.66 -1.27
C HIS A 9 14.41 -24.17 -1.59
N MET A 10 14.95 -23.42 -0.64
CA MET A 10 15.18 -21.99 -0.81
C MET A 10 16.43 -21.73 -1.66
N ASN A 11 16.58 -20.52 -2.20
CA ASN A 11 17.79 -20.13 -2.93
C ASN A 11 19.04 -20.23 -2.02
N ALA A 12 20.00 -21.04 -2.45
CA ALA A 12 21.24 -21.34 -1.72
C ALA A 12 22.24 -20.17 -1.70
N GLY A 13 23.25 -20.28 -0.83
CA GLY A 13 24.36 -19.34 -0.74
C GLY A 13 24.06 -17.99 -0.07
N ASN A 14 24.95 -17.02 -0.29
CA ASN A 14 24.95 -15.70 0.37
C ASN A 14 24.91 -14.54 -0.65
N GLY A 15 24.46 -14.82 -1.88
CA GLY A 15 24.25 -13.80 -2.91
C GLY A 15 23.05 -12.91 -2.59
N GLU A 16 22.83 -11.87 -3.39
CA GLU A 16 21.74 -10.91 -3.15
C GLU A 16 20.35 -11.55 -3.24
N CYS A 17 20.16 -12.51 -4.16
CA CYS A 17 18.90 -13.26 -4.32
C CYS A 17 18.80 -14.51 -3.44
N SER A 18 19.76 -14.75 -2.55
CA SER A 18 19.71 -15.93 -1.67
C SER A 18 18.75 -15.72 -0.50
N TYR A 19 18.27 -16.83 0.06
CA TYR A 19 17.41 -16.79 1.24
C TYR A 19 18.13 -16.21 2.46
N ALA A 20 19.43 -16.47 2.62
CA ALA A 20 20.23 -15.92 3.71
C ALA A 20 20.22 -14.38 3.73
N SER A 21 20.19 -13.74 2.56
CA SER A 21 20.19 -12.28 2.40
C SER A 21 18.78 -11.66 2.36
N SER A 22 17.74 -12.47 2.19
CA SER A 22 16.35 -12.03 1.92
C SER A 22 15.32 -12.60 2.90
N SER A 23 15.74 -12.89 4.14
CA SER A 23 14.89 -13.53 5.18
C SER A 23 14.67 -12.66 6.43
N THR A 24 14.74 -11.35 6.28
CA THR A 24 14.53 -10.35 7.35
C THR A 24 13.09 -10.34 7.85
N LEU A 25 12.10 -10.54 6.97
CA LEU A 25 10.70 -10.73 7.36
C LEU A 25 10.53 -11.90 8.33
N GLN A 26 11.08 -13.06 8.00
CA GLN A 26 11.03 -14.27 8.83
C GLN A 26 11.72 -14.06 10.18
N ARG A 27 12.78 -13.23 10.22
CA ARG A 27 13.41 -12.82 11.48
C ARG A 27 12.44 -12.01 12.36
N LYS A 28 11.71 -11.05 11.79
CA LYS A 28 10.70 -10.28 12.53
C LYS A 28 9.59 -11.19 13.07
N ILE A 29 9.12 -12.14 12.27
CA ILE A 29 8.12 -13.14 12.70
C ILE A 29 8.61 -13.97 13.89
N ILE A 30 9.86 -14.45 13.83
CA ILE A 30 10.48 -15.17 14.96
C ILE A 30 10.47 -14.28 16.20
N GLN A 31 10.83 -12.99 16.07
CA GLN A 31 10.81 -12.03 17.18
C GLN A 31 9.41 -11.82 17.77
N GLU A 32 8.37 -11.67 16.95
CA GLU A 32 6.98 -11.53 17.40
C GLU A 32 6.50 -12.79 18.16
N ALA A 33 6.99 -13.98 17.80
CA ALA A 33 6.65 -15.24 18.46
C ALA A 33 7.48 -15.51 19.74
N MET A 34 8.48 -14.67 20.07
CA MET A 34 9.36 -14.89 21.23
C MET A 34 8.64 -15.05 22.56
N PRO A 35 7.58 -14.28 22.89
CA PRO A 35 6.87 -14.46 24.16
C PRO A 35 6.28 -15.87 24.33
N VAL A 36 5.79 -16.48 23.23
CA VAL A 36 5.25 -17.85 23.24
C VAL A 36 6.37 -18.87 23.45
N LEU A 37 7.51 -18.66 22.79
CA LEU A 37 8.68 -19.50 22.95
C LEU A 37 9.22 -19.46 24.39
N GLU A 38 9.27 -18.28 25.00
CA GLU A 38 9.69 -18.10 26.39
C GLU A 38 8.79 -18.84 27.38
N ASP A 39 7.47 -18.75 27.22
CA ASP A 39 6.50 -19.47 28.05
C ASP A 39 6.64 -21.00 27.90
N ALA A 40 6.83 -21.50 26.67
CA ALA A 40 7.05 -22.91 26.42
C ALA A 40 8.32 -23.44 27.13
N ILE A 41 9.43 -22.69 27.04
CA ILE A 41 10.70 -23.07 27.70
C ILE A 41 10.55 -23.10 29.22
N LYS A 42 9.86 -22.11 29.82
CA LYS A 42 9.59 -22.06 31.26
C LYS A 42 8.93 -23.33 31.79
N LYS A 43 8.08 -23.97 30.96
CA LYS A 43 7.30 -25.16 31.30
C LYS A 43 8.02 -26.51 31.11
N ILE A 44 9.16 -26.57 30.41
CA ILE A 44 9.93 -27.82 30.19
C ILE A 44 10.63 -28.31 31.47
N GLY A 45 10.91 -27.38 32.39
CA GLY A 45 11.63 -27.65 33.64
C GLY A 45 13.14 -27.84 33.45
N GLU A 46 13.84 -28.14 34.54
CA GLU A 46 15.30 -28.30 34.54
C GLU A 46 15.71 -29.63 33.89
N LYS A 47 16.77 -29.58 33.08
CA LYS A 47 17.36 -30.75 32.41
C LYS A 47 18.87 -30.69 32.56
N SER A 48 19.54 -31.84 32.53
CA SER A 48 21.00 -31.89 32.39
C SER A 48 21.46 -31.63 30.96
N CYS A 49 20.67 -32.11 29.98
CA CYS A 49 20.85 -31.86 28.56
C CYS A 49 19.49 -31.53 27.93
N LEU A 50 19.40 -30.40 27.22
CA LEU A 50 18.22 -29.95 26.51
C LEU A 50 18.35 -30.27 25.02
N ASN A 51 17.80 -31.43 24.64
CA ASN A 51 17.63 -31.81 23.23
C ASN A 51 16.50 -31.00 22.57
N MET A 52 16.81 -30.35 21.46
CA MET A 52 15.86 -29.53 20.73
C MET A 52 16.03 -29.61 19.22
N ALA A 53 14.93 -29.45 18.48
CA ALA A 53 14.95 -29.46 17.02
C ALA A 53 14.33 -28.19 16.44
N ASP A 54 14.93 -27.65 15.38
CA ASP A 54 14.35 -26.62 14.52
C ASP A 54 13.97 -27.26 13.18
N LEU A 55 12.66 -27.38 12.92
CA LEU A 55 12.13 -28.09 11.75
C LEU A 55 11.76 -27.12 10.63
N GLY A 56 12.47 -27.23 9.50
CA GLY A 56 12.47 -26.27 8.41
C GLY A 56 13.43 -25.11 8.67
N CYS A 57 14.70 -25.42 8.97
CA CYS A 57 15.70 -24.43 9.36
C CYS A 57 16.18 -23.53 8.21
N SER A 58 15.91 -23.92 6.95
CA SER A 58 16.41 -23.31 5.72
C SER A 58 17.94 -23.20 5.71
N SER A 59 18.51 -22.24 4.97
CA SER A 59 19.96 -22.03 4.80
C SER A 59 20.47 -20.70 5.36
N GLY A 60 19.57 -19.90 5.93
CA GLY A 60 19.82 -18.52 6.39
C GLY A 60 20.22 -18.38 7.86
N PRO A 61 20.49 -17.15 8.32
CA PRO A 61 20.98 -16.88 9.68
C PRO A 61 19.91 -17.02 10.78
N ASN A 62 18.65 -17.27 10.41
CA ASN A 62 17.52 -17.23 11.33
C ASN A 62 17.44 -18.44 12.26
N THR A 63 17.89 -19.62 11.83
CA THR A 63 17.92 -20.81 12.68
C THR A 63 18.86 -20.60 13.88
N LEU A 64 20.12 -20.20 13.63
CA LEU A 64 21.08 -19.94 14.70
C LEU A 64 20.68 -18.76 15.59
N PHE A 65 20.02 -17.73 15.01
CA PHE A 65 19.43 -16.65 15.81
C PHE A 65 18.36 -17.17 16.79
N THR A 66 17.48 -18.07 16.34
CA THR A 66 16.46 -18.68 17.20
C THR A 66 17.11 -19.49 18.32
N ILE A 67 18.08 -20.34 17.99
CA ILE A 67 18.79 -21.16 18.98
C ILE A 67 19.51 -20.28 20.01
N SER A 68 20.19 -19.20 19.58
CA SER A 68 20.81 -18.24 20.50
C SER A 68 19.80 -17.64 21.48
N ASN A 69 18.58 -17.29 21.03
CA ASN A 69 17.55 -16.75 21.91
C ASN A 69 17.03 -17.80 22.89
N ILE A 70 16.86 -19.05 22.46
CA ILE A 70 16.45 -20.12 23.37
C ILE A 70 17.50 -20.33 24.47
N ILE A 71 18.79 -20.39 24.10
CA ILE A 71 19.88 -20.51 25.07
C ILE A 71 19.85 -19.33 26.06
N LYS A 72 19.63 -18.10 25.59
CA LYS A 72 19.51 -16.92 26.47
C LYS A 72 18.33 -17.02 27.43
N ILE A 73 17.17 -17.47 26.97
CA ILE A 73 15.99 -17.66 27.83
C ILE A 73 16.30 -18.69 28.91
N VAL A 74 16.90 -19.83 28.54
CA VAL A 74 17.30 -20.87 29.52
C VAL A 74 18.32 -20.32 30.50
N GLN A 75 19.29 -19.51 30.06
CA GLN A 75 20.27 -18.88 30.94
C GLN A 75 19.61 -18.02 32.01
N ILE A 76 18.69 -17.13 31.60
CA ILE A 76 17.93 -16.26 32.51
C ILE A 76 17.17 -17.10 33.55
N LEU A 77 16.49 -18.16 33.11
CA LEU A 77 15.74 -19.05 34.00
C LEU A 77 16.65 -19.82 34.96
N CYS A 78 17.83 -20.25 34.51
CA CYS A 78 18.82 -20.91 35.35
C CYS A 78 19.38 -19.95 36.41
N ASP A 79 19.63 -18.70 36.05
CA ASP A 79 20.12 -17.67 36.97
C ASP A 79 19.05 -17.34 38.05
N GLU A 80 17.79 -17.22 37.65
CA GLU A 80 16.66 -16.99 38.56
C GLU A 80 16.47 -18.15 39.55
N LYS A 81 16.56 -19.39 39.06
CA LYS A 81 16.39 -20.61 39.88
C LYS A 81 17.67 -21.05 40.60
N ARG A 82 18.80 -20.40 40.31
CA ARG A 82 20.15 -20.77 40.77
C ARG A 82 20.52 -22.23 40.43
N CYS A 83 20.15 -22.68 39.23
CA CYS A 83 20.49 -24.02 38.75
C CYS A 83 21.61 -23.96 37.69
N LYS A 84 22.20 -25.13 37.41
CA LYS A 84 23.31 -25.23 36.45
C LYS A 84 22.77 -25.19 35.02
N MET A 85 23.45 -24.44 34.15
CA MET A 85 23.15 -24.42 32.73
C MET A 85 23.26 -25.82 32.10
N PRO A 86 22.24 -26.28 31.34
CA PRO A 86 22.31 -27.56 30.65
C PRO A 86 23.31 -27.55 29.49
N GLU A 87 23.68 -28.73 29.02
CA GLU A 87 24.20 -28.91 27.66
C GLU A 87 23.03 -28.80 26.67
N PHE A 88 23.28 -28.25 25.48
CA PHE A 88 22.27 -28.13 24.43
C PHE A 88 22.63 -29.06 23.28
N GLN A 89 21.73 -29.96 22.92
CA GLN A 89 21.84 -30.77 21.71
C GLN A 89 20.81 -30.26 20.70
N VAL A 90 21.29 -29.63 19.64
CA VAL A 90 20.47 -28.90 18.66
C VAL A 90 20.45 -29.66 17.34
N TYR A 91 19.26 -29.96 16.86
CA TYR A 91 19.03 -30.59 15.57
C TYR A 91 18.42 -29.59 14.59
N LEU A 92 19.13 -29.33 13.49
CA LEU A 92 18.65 -28.48 12.40
C LEU A 92 18.10 -29.39 11.31
N ASN A 93 16.79 -29.39 11.13
CA ASN A 93 16.13 -30.21 10.12
C ASN A 93 15.67 -29.36 8.94
N ASP A 94 15.89 -29.89 7.75
CA ASP A 94 15.29 -29.42 6.50
C ASP A 94 15.30 -30.55 5.47
N LEU A 95 14.74 -30.31 4.28
CA LEU A 95 14.77 -31.26 3.18
C LEU A 95 16.21 -31.52 2.71
N PRO A 96 16.50 -32.70 2.10
CA PRO A 96 17.85 -33.08 1.71
C PRO A 96 18.56 -32.10 0.76
N ASP A 97 17.82 -31.37 -0.07
CA ASP A 97 18.36 -30.43 -1.06
C ASP A 97 18.67 -29.04 -0.47
N ASN A 98 18.42 -28.83 0.84
CA ASN A 98 18.75 -27.59 1.52
C ASN A 98 20.28 -27.37 1.62
N ASP A 99 20.70 -26.10 1.64
CA ASP A 99 22.11 -25.71 1.77
C ASP A 99 22.57 -25.72 3.25
N PHE A 100 22.67 -26.91 3.82
CA PHE A 100 23.24 -27.13 5.16
C PHE A 100 24.69 -26.63 5.26
N ASN A 101 25.44 -26.66 4.15
CA ASN A 101 26.82 -26.20 4.13
C ASN A 101 26.94 -24.71 4.47
N ASN A 102 25.97 -23.89 4.05
CA ASN A 102 25.96 -22.48 4.42
C ASN A 102 25.82 -22.29 5.93
N ILE A 103 24.91 -23.03 6.57
CA ILE A 103 24.75 -22.99 8.05
C ILE A 103 26.01 -23.50 8.74
N PHE A 104 26.55 -24.64 8.31
CA PHE A 104 27.73 -25.25 8.93
C PHE A 104 28.97 -24.35 8.88
N LYS A 105 29.11 -23.52 7.83
CA LYS A 105 30.16 -22.49 7.77
C LYS A 105 30.01 -21.40 8.84
N SER A 106 28.80 -21.14 9.34
CA SER A 106 28.53 -20.16 10.41
C SER A 106 28.67 -20.73 11.83
N ILE A 107 28.74 -22.06 11.98
CA ILE A 107 28.83 -22.72 13.30
C ILE A 107 30.08 -22.32 14.11
N PRO A 108 31.31 -22.22 13.53
CA PRO A 108 32.47 -21.80 14.30
C PRO A 108 32.31 -20.44 14.97
N SER A 109 31.70 -19.46 14.30
CA SER A 109 31.39 -18.15 14.90
C SER A 109 30.30 -18.23 15.96
N PHE A 110 29.31 -19.10 15.78
CA PHE A 110 28.24 -19.32 16.75
C PHE A 110 28.77 -19.89 18.07
N TYR A 111 29.70 -20.86 18.00
CA TYR A 111 30.28 -21.49 19.20
C TYR A 111 31.16 -20.56 20.04
N GLN A 112 31.65 -19.44 19.51
CA GLN A 112 32.39 -18.44 20.29
C GLN A 112 31.57 -17.91 21.48
N ASN A 113 30.23 -17.85 21.33
CA ASN A 113 29.32 -17.37 22.36
C ASN A 113 28.50 -18.49 23.04
N HIS A 114 28.61 -19.73 22.56
CA HIS A 114 27.73 -20.84 22.95
C HIS A 114 28.49 -22.16 23.10
N THR A 115 29.46 -22.21 24.02
CA THR A 115 30.39 -23.35 24.18
C THR A 115 29.73 -24.65 24.65
N ASN A 116 28.55 -24.59 25.27
CA ASN A 116 27.81 -25.76 25.79
C ASN A 116 26.74 -26.25 24.80
N CYS A 117 26.88 -25.93 23.51
CA CYS A 117 25.92 -26.25 22.46
C CYS A 117 26.54 -27.15 21.39
N PHE A 118 25.81 -28.19 20.99
CA PHE A 118 26.21 -29.19 20.02
C PHE A 118 25.17 -29.24 18.90
N VAL A 119 25.54 -28.77 17.71
CA VAL A 119 24.63 -28.65 16.56
C VAL A 119 24.83 -29.82 15.59
N SER A 120 23.73 -30.38 15.09
CA SER A 120 23.70 -31.46 14.09
C SER A 120 22.67 -31.14 13.00
N GLY A 121 22.99 -31.42 11.74
CA GLY A 121 22.01 -31.36 10.65
C GLY A 121 21.27 -32.70 10.48
N VAL A 122 19.97 -32.64 10.22
CA VAL A 122 19.08 -33.80 10.05
C VAL A 122 18.30 -33.65 8.74
N PRO A 123 18.84 -34.13 7.61
CA PRO A 123 18.15 -34.02 6.32
C PRO A 123 16.97 -35.00 6.25
N GLY A 124 15.80 -34.50 5.89
CA GLY A 124 14.60 -35.33 5.74
C GLY A 124 13.31 -34.52 5.87
N SER A 125 12.21 -35.08 5.38
CA SER A 125 10.89 -34.46 5.55
C SER A 125 10.43 -34.59 6.99
N PHE A 126 9.95 -33.51 7.58
CA PHE A 126 9.22 -33.55 8.85
C PHE A 126 7.85 -34.26 8.76
N TYR A 127 7.41 -34.70 7.59
CA TYR A 127 6.26 -35.61 7.43
C TYR A 127 6.67 -37.09 7.51
N GLU A 128 7.94 -37.34 7.90
CA GLU A 128 8.50 -38.65 8.22
C GLU A 128 9.14 -38.65 9.62
N ARG A 129 9.51 -39.84 10.11
CA ARG A 129 10.27 -39.98 11.36
C ARG A 129 11.69 -39.45 11.14
N LEU A 130 12.11 -38.54 12.01
CA LEU A 130 13.43 -37.90 11.96
C LEU A 130 14.29 -38.29 13.17
N PHE A 131 13.66 -38.57 14.31
CA PHE A 131 14.35 -38.76 15.58
C PHE A 131 13.95 -40.08 16.26
N PRO A 132 14.81 -40.65 17.11
CA PRO A 132 14.43 -41.75 18.00
C PRO A 132 13.26 -41.35 18.91
N SER A 133 12.51 -42.34 19.39
CA SER A 133 11.37 -42.05 20.27
C SER A 133 11.80 -41.45 21.61
N ASN A 134 11.01 -40.52 22.15
CA ASN A 134 11.29 -39.84 23.42
C ASN A 134 12.70 -39.20 23.50
N SER A 135 13.15 -38.55 22.43
CA SER A 135 14.49 -37.97 22.34
C SER A 135 14.52 -36.44 22.36
N LEU A 136 13.40 -35.76 22.13
CA LEU A 136 13.32 -34.30 22.07
C LEU A 136 12.55 -33.71 23.24
N HIS A 137 13.05 -32.59 23.79
CA HIS A 137 12.37 -31.80 24.83
C HIS A 137 11.62 -30.60 24.26
N LEU A 138 12.20 -29.96 23.23
CA LEU A 138 11.62 -28.80 22.55
C LEU A 138 11.68 -28.98 21.05
N VAL A 139 10.58 -28.76 20.36
CA VAL A 139 10.54 -28.61 18.90
C VAL A 139 10.11 -27.19 18.57
N HIS A 140 10.90 -26.54 17.74
CA HIS A 140 10.59 -25.25 17.14
C HIS A 140 10.38 -25.43 15.64
N SER A 141 9.44 -24.69 15.06
CA SER A 141 9.24 -24.62 13.62
C SER A 141 8.66 -23.26 13.28
N SER A 142 9.31 -22.50 12.40
CA SER A 142 8.84 -21.20 11.95
C SER A 142 8.83 -21.13 10.43
N TYR A 143 7.67 -20.78 9.88
CA TYR A 143 7.42 -20.58 8.45
C TYR A 143 7.76 -21.80 7.57
N SER A 144 7.45 -23.01 8.05
CA SER A 144 7.64 -24.24 7.27
C SER A 144 6.40 -25.13 7.17
N LEU A 145 5.50 -25.15 8.16
CA LEU A 145 4.32 -26.03 8.18
C LEU A 145 3.19 -25.69 7.20
N HIS A 146 3.25 -24.51 6.56
CA HIS A 146 2.33 -24.16 5.47
C HIS A 146 2.70 -24.86 4.15
N TRP A 147 3.88 -25.47 4.05
CA TRP A 147 4.29 -26.28 2.90
C TRP A 147 3.74 -27.69 3.02
N LEU A 148 2.92 -28.09 2.05
CA LEU A 148 2.32 -29.42 1.99
C LEU A 148 3.33 -30.47 1.52
N SER A 149 3.11 -31.73 1.91
CA SER A 149 3.94 -32.87 1.50
C SER A 149 3.88 -33.14 -0.01
N GLN A 150 2.79 -32.73 -0.63
CA GLN A 150 2.52 -32.80 -2.05
C GLN A 150 1.46 -31.76 -2.41
N VAL A 151 1.37 -31.42 -3.69
CA VAL A 151 0.22 -30.62 -4.15
C VAL A 151 -1.06 -31.41 -3.94
N ALA A 152 -2.13 -30.72 -3.55
CA ALA A 152 -3.45 -31.29 -3.35
C ALA A 152 -3.86 -32.19 -4.53
N PRO A 153 -3.98 -33.51 -4.32
CA PRO A 153 -4.30 -34.44 -5.38
C PRO A 153 -5.81 -34.41 -5.61
N GLU A 154 -6.26 -33.92 -6.77
CA GLU A 154 -7.32 -34.60 -7.55
C GLU A 154 -7.70 -33.92 -8.87
N ASN A 155 -7.53 -32.62 -9.11
CA ASN A 155 -7.89 -31.99 -10.40
C ASN A 155 -7.02 -30.75 -10.72
N TYR A 156 -5.73 -30.95 -10.99
CA TYR A 156 -4.76 -29.89 -11.30
C TYR A 156 -5.18 -28.93 -12.42
N MET A 157 -6.06 -29.36 -13.33
CA MET A 157 -6.32 -28.67 -14.59
C MET A 157 -7.43 -27.59 -14.50
N GLU A 158 -8.04 -27.35 -13.34
CA GLU A 158 -9.24 -26.50 -13.21
C GLU A 158 -9.09 -25.27 -12.29
N ASN A 159 -7.87 -24.82 -11.97
CA ASN A 159 -7.69 -23.64 -11.11
C ASN A 159 -7.66 -22.28 -11.85
N ASN A 160 -8.42 -22.13 -12.95
CA ASN A 160 -8.65 -20.85 -13.64
C ASN A 160 -7.39 -19.99 -13.87
N ASN A 161 -6.29 -20.59 -14.38
CA ASN A 161 -5.00 -19.92 -14.64
C ASN A 161 -4.28 -19.36 -13.39
N ASN A 162 -4.53 -19.91 -12.19
CA ASN A 162 -3.85 -19.49 -10.96
C ASN A 162 -2.92 -20.57 -10.42
N ILE A 163 -1.79 -20.15 -9.85
CA ILE A 163 -0.81 -21.07 -9.24
C ILE A 163 -1.22 -21.54 -7.84
N TYR A 164 -2.24 -20.93 -7.26
CA TYR A 164 -2.77 -21.23 -5.92
C TYR A 164 -4.26 -20.83 -5.83
N ILE A 165 -4.92 -21.12 -4.71
CA ILE A 165 -6.30 -20.73 -4.44
C ILE A 165 -6.45 -19.20 -4.58
N THR A 166 -7.49 -18.74 -5.28
CA THR A 166 -7.88 -17.33 -5.42
C THR A 166 -9.41 -17.20 -5.31
N ARG A 167 -9.92 -15.97 -5.34
CA ARG A 167 -11.38 -15.70 -5.32
C ARG A 167 -12.13 -16.32 -6.51
N THR A 168 -11.42 -16.64 -7.59
CA THR A 168 -12.00 -17.29 -8.77
C THR A 168 -11.83 -18.80 -8.76
N SER A 169 -11.14 -19.37 -7.77
CA SER A 169 -10.96 -20.83 -7.66
C SER A 169 -12.28 -21.55 -7.40
N PRO A 170 -12.53 -22.70 -8.06
CA PRO A 170 -13.67 -23.54 -7.75
C PRO A 170 -13.64 -24.05 -6.29
N PRO A 171 -14.80 -24.19 -5.62
CA PRO A 171 -14.86 -24.67 -4.23
C PRO A 171 -14.17 -26.02 -3.98
N HIS A 172 -14.20 -26.93 -4.96
CA HIS A 172 -13.55 -28.24 -4.84
C HIS A 172 -12.02 -28.16 -4.77
N VAL A 173 -11.41 -27.11 -5.36
CA VAL A 173 -9.96 -26.86 -5.26
C VAL A 173 -9.61 -26.50 -3.82
N VAL A 174 -10.37 -25.58 -3.22
CA VAL A 174 -10.20 -25.18 -1.81
C VAL A 174 -10.31 -26.40 -0.88
N GLU A 175 -11.33 -27.25 -1.10
CA GLU A 175 -11.54 -28.47 -0.32
C GLU A 175 -10.38 -29.47 -0.44
N ALA A 176 -9.80 -29.61 -1.64
CA ALA A 176 -8.66 -30.50 -1.86
C ALA A 176 -7.42 -30.06 -1.08
N TYR A 177 -7.12 -28.76 -1.08
CA TYR A 177 -6.03 -28.17 -0.29
C TYR A 177 -6.26 -28.34 1.22
N MET A 178 -7.48 -28.10 1.70
CA MET A 178 -7.87 -28.33 3.09
C MET A 178 -7.63 -29.79 3.51
N LYS A 179 -8.08 -30.75 2.72
CA LYS A 179 -7.89 -32.18 3.00
C LYS A 179 -6.42 -32.59 3.00
N GLN A 180 -5.63 -32.03 2.09
CA GLN A 180 -4.20 -32.31 2.03
C GLN A 180 -3.48 -31.75 3.26
N PHE A 181 -3.84 -30.54 3.71
CA PHE A 181 -3.31 -29.97 4.95
C PHE A 181 -3.70 -30.80 6.20
N ASP A 182 -4.97 -31.21 6.31
CA ASP A 182 -5.45 -32.05 7.42
C ASP A 182 -4.64 -33.35 7.55
N LYS A 183 -4.44 -34.04 6.43
CA LYS A 183 -3.61 -35.25 6.35
C LYS A 183 -2.17 -34.99 6.76
N ASP A 184 -1.56 -33.95 6.22
CA ASP A 184 -0.14 -33.64 6.45
C ASP A 184 0.12 -33.19 7.89
N PHE A 185 -0.74 -32.32 8.43
CA PHE A 185 -0.59 -31.80 9.78
C PHE A 185 -0.89 -32.88 10.84
N SER A 186 -1.92 -33.71 10.62
CA SER A 186 -2.17 -34.89 11.48
C SER A 186 -0.99 -35.85 11.48
N ARG A 187 -0.41 -36.12 10.29
CA ARG A 187 0.77 -36.98 10.19
C ARG A 187 1.98 -36.38 10.91
N PHE A 188 2.20 -35.08 10.77
CA PHE A 188 3.24 -34.36 11.50
C PHE A 188 3.08 -34.53 13.02
N LEU A 189 1.88 -34.29 13.56
CA LEU A 189 1.61 -34.44 14.99
C LEU A 189 1.87 -35.87 15.48
N GLN A 190 1.35 -36.89 14.79
CA GLN A 190 1.59 -38.29 15.13
C GLN A 190 3.08 -38.65 15.20
N LEU A 191 3.87 -38.15 14.25
CA LEU A 191 5.31 -38.43 14.23
C LEU A 191 6.05 -37.70 15.35
N ARG A 192 5.67 -36.45 15.61
CA ARG A 192 6.29 -35.65 16.69
C ARG A 192 5.92 -36.17 18.06
N SER A 193 4.73 -36.74 18.25
CA SER A 193 4.33 -37.31 19.54
C SER A 193 5.15 -38.54 19.92
N GLU A 194 5.58 -39.34 18.95
CA GLU A 194 6.49 -40.46 19.18
C GLU A 194 7.90 -40.00 19.56
N GLU A 195 8.34 -38.83 19.09
CA GLU A 195 9.71 -38.33 19.20
C GLU A 195 9.94 -37.42 20.41
N ILE A 196 8.90 -36.71 20.84
CA ILE A 196 8.95 -35.76 21.96
C ILE A 196 8.71 -36.51 23.28
N VAL A 197 9.50 -36.19 24.31
CA VAL A 197 9.31 -36.77 25.65
C VAL A 197 7.99 -36.33 26.28
N SER A 198 7.46 -37.12 27.21
CA SER A 198 6.35 -36.66 28.06
C SER A 198 6.70 -35.35 28.76
N GLY A 199 5.84 -34.33 28.59
CA GLY A 199 6.06 -32.97 29.11
C GLY A 199 6.94 -32.07 28.23
N GLY A 200 7.44 -32.58 27.10
CA GLY A 200 8.10 -31.77 26.07
C GLY A 200 7.12 -30.81 25.39
N ARG A 201 7.65 -29.83 24.66
CA ARG A 201 6.86 -28.74 24.06
C ARG A 201 7.16 -28.57 22.57
N MET A 202 6.16 -28.08 21.84
CA MET A 202 6.31 -27.60 20.47
C MET A 202 5.91 -26.14 20.39
N VAL A 203 6.66 -25.35 19.62
CA VAL A 203 6.33 -23.97 19.27
C VAL A 203 6.33 -23.86 17.75
N LEU A 204 5.14 -23.68 17.19
CA LEU A 204 4.87 -23.74 15.76
C LEU A 204 4.34 -22.39 15.28
N THR A 205 5.05 -21.75 14.34
CA THR A 205 4.66 -20.47 13.75
C THR A 205 4.57 -20.66 12.24
N PHE A 206 3.41 -20.46 11.62
CA PHE A 206 3.24 -20.58 10.17
C PHE A 206 2.16 -19.62 9.67
N MET A 207 2.09 -19.44 8.35
CA MET A 207 1.07 -18.57 7.74
C MET A 207 -0.31 -19.16 7.96
N GLY A 208 -1.28 -18.33 8.35
CA GLY A 208 -2.66 -18.74 8.58
C GLY A 208 -3.64 -17.63 8.24
N SER A 209 -4.94 -17.95 8.24
CA SER A 209 -6.02 -17.01 7.96
C SER A 209 -6.78 -16.61 9.23
N THR A 210 -7.04 -15.31 9.40
CA THR A 210 -7.84 -14.77 10.53
C THR A 210 -9.35 -14.77 10.24
N ILE A 211 -9.76 -15.10 9.03
CA ILE A 211 -11.16 -15.14 8.61
C ILE A 211 -11.44 -16.57 8.12
N PRO A 212 -12.61 -17.16 8.41
CA PRO A 212 -13.09 -18.39 7.75
C PRO A 212 -13.25 -18.24 6.22
N ASP A 213 -12.87 -17.09 5.68
CA ASP A 213 -12.83 -16.80 4.27
C ASP A 213 -11.53 -17.39 3.69
N PRO A 214 -11.62 -18.40 2.81
CA PRO A 214 -10.47 -18.97 2.11
C PRO A 214 -9.84 -17.99 1.10
N TYR A 215 -10.19 -16.69 1.11
CA TYR A 215 -9.72 -15.68 0.17
C TYR A 215 -9.04 -14.43 0.81
N GLY A 216 -8.51 -14.52 2.04
CA GLY A 216 -7.87 -13.41 2.80
C GLY A 216 -6.60 -12.71 2.22
N SER A 217 -5.84 -11.98 3.04
CA SER A 217 -4.77 -11.07 2.55
C SER A 217 -3.50 -11.74 2.01
N HIS A 218 -3.19 -12.98 2.37
CA HIS A 218 -1.99 -13.69 1.86
C HIS A 218 -2.12 -14.15 0.41
N TYR A 219 -3.36 -14.27 -0.08
CA TYR A 219 -3.66 -14.64 -1.46
C TYR A 219 -3.21 -13.56 -2.45
N ALA A 220 -3.26 -12.28 -2.05
CA ALA A 220 -2.89 -11.18 -2.92
C ALA A 220 -1.42 -11.26 -3.40
N LEU A 221 -0.49 -11.75 -2.56
CA LEU A 221 0.92 -11.91 -2.94
C LEU A 221 1.08 -12.97 -4.06
N LEU A 222 0.44 -14.13 -3.90
CA LEU A 222 0.48 -15.23 -4.87
C LEU A 222 -0.38 -14.96 -6.12
N GLU A 223 -1.45 -14.18 -5.98
CA GLU A 223 -2.29 -13.71 -7.08
C GLU A 223 -1.51 -12.73 -7.97
N LEU A 224 -0.78 -11.77 -7.39
CA LEU A 224 0.08 -10.86 -8.17
C LEU A 224 1.20 -11.63 -8.90
N LEU A 225 1.72 -12.71 -8.30
CA LEU A 225 2.69 -13.59 -8.97
C LEU A 225 2.03 -14.37 -10.12
N SER A 226 0.80 -14.85 -9.94
CA SER A 226 0.01 -15.49 -11.01
C SER A 226 -0.23 -14.52 -12.17
N ASN A 227 -0.64 -13.28 -11.89
CA ASN A 227 -0.83 -12.23 -12.89
C ASN A 227 0.47 -11.93 -13.65
N SER A 228 1.62 -11.95 -12.96
CA SER A 228 2.93 -11.77 -13.59
C SER A 228 3.24 -12.91 -14.57
N LEU A 229 2.89 -14.16 -14.25
CA LEU A 229 3.03 -15.29 -15.17
C LEU A 229 2.08 -15.17 -16.37
N ILE A 230 0.85 -14.70 -16.16
CA ILE A 230 -0.13 -14.44 -17.22
C ILE A 230 0.39 -13.37 -18.20
N ASP A 231 1.00 -12.29 -17.72
CA ASP A 231 1.63 -11.29 -18.58
C ASP A 231 2.70 -11.93 -19.48
N LEU A 232 3.57 -12.78 -18.91
CA LEU A 232 4.61 -13.48 -19.67
C LEU A 232 4.02 -14.45 -20.72
N ILE A 233 2.84 -15.02 -20.48
CA ILE A 233 2.13 -15.84 -21.47
C ILE A 233 1.57 -14.98 -22.61
N HIS A 234 0.95 -13.84 -22.29
CA HIS A 234 0.46 -12.90 -23.30
C HIS A 234 1.59 -12.38 -24.20
N GLU A 235 2.81 -12.26 -23.65
CA GLU A 235 4.02 -11.86 -24.36
C GLU A 235 4.70 -13.02 -25.11
N GLY A 236 4.18 -14.25 -25.01
CA GLY A 236 4.72 -15.43 -25.69
C GLY A 236 6.04 -15.96 -25.10
N LEU A 237 6.41 -15.53 -23.89
CA LEU A 237 7.63 -15.95 -23.19
C LEU A 237 7.44 -17.26 -22.42
N VAL A 238 6.19 -17.59 -22.07
CA VAL A 238 5.81 -18.79 -21.33
C VAL A 238 4.60 -19.43 -22.01
N GLU A 239 4.59 -20.76 -22.09
CA GLU A 239 3.45 -21.51 -22.62
C GLU A 239 2.32 -21.61 -21.59
N GLN A 240 1.09 -21.34 -21.99
CA GLN A 240 -0.12 -21.47 -21.15
C GLN A 240 -0.19 -22.84 -20.46
N ALA A 241 0.12 -23.93 -21.17
CA ALA A 241 0.10 -25.29 -20.64
C ALA A 241 1.06 -25.50 -19.44
N LYS A 242 2.12 -24.70 -19.31
CA LYS A 242 3.02 -24.75 -18.16
C LYS A 242 2.37 -24.13 -16.92
N LEU A 243 1.61 -23.06 -17.08
CA LEU A 243 0.83 -22.46 -15.99
C LEU A 243 -0.30 -23.39 -15.55
N ASP A 244 -1.05 -23.96 -16.51
CA ASP A 244 -2.18 -24.86 -16.25
C ASP A 244 -1.77 -26.14 -15.50
N SER A 245 -0.51 -26.55 -15.62
CA SER A 245 0.05 -27.74 -14.95
C SER A 245 0.79 -27.43 -13.65
N PHE A 246 0.81 -26.17 -13.21
CA PHE A 246 1.49 -25.74 -12.00
C PHE A 246 0.49 -25.44 -10.88
N SER A 247 0.82 -25.89 -9.67
CA SER A 247 0.06 -25.57 -8.46
C SER A 247 0.99 -25.64 -7.25
N LEU A 248 0.91 -24.63 -6.39
CA LEU A 248 1.78 -24.52 -5.23
C LEU A 248 1.37 -25.54 -4.14
N PRO A 249 2.31 -26.32 -3.56
CA PRO A 249 2.04 -27.17 -2.41
C PRO A 249 2.04 -26.33 -1.12
N PHE A 250 1.13 -25.37 -1.04
CA PHE A 250 1.05 -24.39 0.04
C PHE A 250 -0.37 -24.33 0.58
N TYR A 251 -0.56 -24.23 1.89
CA TYR A 251 -1.87 -23.97 2.47
C TYR A 251 -1.74 -23.11 3.74
N ALA A 252 -2.61 -22.10 3.85
CA ALA A 252 -2.68 -21.23 5.01
C ALA A 252 -3.99 -21.51 5.78
N PRO A 253 -3.96 -22.38 6.80
CA PRO A 253 -5.15 -22.78 7.53
C PRO A 253 -5.67 -21.66 8.44
N ASN A 254 -6.94 -21.73 8.81
CA ASN A 254 -7.49 -20.88 9.87
C ASN A 254 -7.32 -21.51 11.27
N LYS A 255 -7.66 -20.73 12.31
CA LYS A 255 -7.57 -21.16 13.71
C LYS A 255 -8.32 -22.46 13.98
N ASP A 256 -9.57 -22.51 13.55
CA ASP A 256 -10.50 -23.58 13.88
C ASP A 256 -10.06 -24.90 13.22
N GLU A 257 -9.49 -24.84 12.01
CA GLU A 257 -8.88 -25.99 11.34
C GLU A 257 -7.72 -26.58 12.15
N VAL A 258 -6.80 -25.72 12.62
CA VAL A 258 -5.64 -26.15 13.40
C VAL A 258 -6.07 -26.74 14.73
N GLU A 259 -6.95 -26.06 15.48
CA GLU A 259 -7.47 -26.56 16.77
C GLU A 259 -8.15 -27.92 16.60
N LYS A 260 -9.03 -28.03 15.60
CA LYS A 260 -9.75 -29.28 15.32
C LYS A 260 -8.78 -30.43 15.00
N ILE A 261 -7.75 -30.20 14.18
CA ILE A 261 -6.79 -31.25 13.83
C ILE A 261 -6.01 -31.71 15.08
N VAL A 262 -5.55 -30.77 15.91
CA VAL A 262 -4.80 -31.11 17.14
C VAL A 262 -5.69 -31.90 18.11
N GLU A 263 -6.95 -31.49 18.28
CA GLU A 263 -7.92 -32.19 19.13
C GLU A 263 -8.25 -33.60 18.60
N MET A 264 -8.43 -33.75 17.29
CA MET A 264 -8.76 -35.04 16.67
C MET A 264 -7.58 -36.02 16.71
N GLU A 265 -6.35 -35.54 16.50
CA GLU A 265 -5.15 -36.38 16.57
C GLU A 265 -4.86 -36.81 18.02
N GLY A 266 -5.01 -35.88 18.98
CA GLY A 266 -5.10 -36.17 20.40
C GLY A 266 -3.77 -36.40 21.15
N SER A 267 -2.62 -36.30 20.51
CA SER A 267 -1.32 -36.49 21.17
C SER A 267 -0.80 -35.25 21.91
N PHE A 268 -1.31 -34.06 21.58
CA PHE A 268 -0.85 -32.79 22.15
C PHE A 268 -1.98 -31.98 22.76
N VAL A 269 -1.65 -31.21 23.81
CA VAL A 269 -2.54 -30.21 24.39
C VAL A 269 -2.09 -28.83 23.93
N VAL A 270 -3.05 -28.03 23.46
CA VAL A 270 -2.81 -26.64 23.06
C VAL A 270 -2.65 -25.76 24.29
N ASP A 271 -1.46 -25.21 24.51
CA ASP A 271 -1.21 -24.24 25.59
C ASP A 271 -1.73 -22.84 25.19
N THR A 272 -1.46 -22.40 23.96
CA THR A 272 -1.90 -21.11 23.41
C THR A 272 -1.89 -21.11 21.88
N ILE A 273 -2.78 -20.33 21.26
CA ILE A 273 -2.78 -20.01 19.83
C ILE A 273 -3.00 -18.51 19.69
N ASN A 274 -1.99 -17.83 19.14
CA ASN A 274 -1.99 -16.39 18.93
C ASN A 274 -1.98 -16.07 17.42
N PHE A 275 -2.67 -15.00 17.04
CA PHE A 275 -2.60 -14.42 15.71
C PHE A 275 -1.96 -13.05 15.77
N PHE A 276 -0.95 -12.85 14.94
CA PHE A 276 -0.34 -11.54 14.72
C PHE A 276 -0.20 -11.30 13.23
N LYS A 277 -0.33 -10.04 12.82
CA LYS A 277 -0.17 -9.63 11.43
C LYS A 277 1.20 -8.98 11.27
N VAL A 278 1.90 -9.36 10.21
CA VAL A 278 3.15 -8.73 9.81
C VAL A 278 2.94 -8.14 8.41
N LYS A 279 3.41 -6.92 8.20
CA LYS A 279 3.42 -6.28 6.89
C LYS A 279 4.33 -7.04 5.92
N TRP A 280 4.03 -6.99 4.63
CA TRP A 280 4.84 -7.66 3.60
C TRP A 280 6.25 -7.08 3.49
N ASP A 281 6.38 -5.76 3.66
CA ASP A 281 7.66 -5.11 3.87
C ASP A 281 7.86 -4.84 5.36
N GLU A 282 8.78 -5.56 5.99
CA GLU A 282 9.03 -5.43 7.42
C GLU A 282 9.71 -4.10 7.80
N ARG A 283 10.23 -3.37 6.81
CA ARG A 283 10.87 -2.05 6.93
C ARG A 283 9.84 -0.91 6.98
N ASP A 284 8.59 -1.18 6.61
CA ASP A 284 7.50 -0.21 6.59
C ASP A 284 7.00 0.10 8.02
N ASN A 285 7.63 1.08 8.67
CA ASN A 285 7.21 1.59 9.97
C ASN A 285 6.12 2.66 9.82
N ASP A 286 5.00 2.49 10.53
CA ASP A 286 3.88 3.46 10.50
C ASP A 286 4.28 4.85 11.06
N ASP A 287 5.34 4.92 11.88
CA ASP A 287 5.80 6.15 12.53
C ASP A 287 6.64 7.06 11.62
N ASP A 288 7.24 6.54 10.54
CA ASP A 288 8.02 7.32 9.58
C ASP A 288 7.17 7.65 8.35
N HIS A 289 6.19 8.53 8.53
CA HIS A 289 5.34 9.11 7.48
C HIS A 289 6.12 9.93 6.41
N ILE A 290 7.46 9.90 6.43
CA ILE A 290 8.30 10.82 5.66
C ILE A 290 8.62 10.28 4.26
N CYS A 291 8.62 8.95 4.00
CA CYS A 291 8.77 8.43 2.63
C CYS A 291 8.45 6.92 2.51
N PHE A 292 7.18 6.52 2.33
CA PHE A 292 6.90 5.16 1.88
C PHE A 292 7.24 5.02 0.40
N ASP A 293 8.41 4.47 0.10
CA ASP A 293 8.82 4.15 -1.26
C ASP A 293 8.18 2.82 -1.68
N ALA A 294 7.02 2.90 -2.34
CA ALA A 294 6.30 1.74 -2.87
C ALA A 294 7.10 0.95 -3.91
N TYR A 295 8.06 1.58 -4.58
CA TYR A 295 8.92 0.93 -5.57
C TYR A 295 10.02 0.11 -4.87
N SER A 296 10.77 0.72 -3.95
CA SER A 296 11.72 0.00 -3.11
C SER A 296 11.04 -1.09 -2.28
N SER A 297 9.81 -0.85 -1.81
CA SER A 297 9.00 -1.85 -1.11
C SER A 297 8.60 -3.00 -2.03
N GLY A 298 8.06 -2.70 -3.21
CA GLY A 298 7.69 -3.71 -4.21
C GLY A 298 8.89 -4.57 -4.65
N LYS A 299 10.04 -3.95 -4.92
CA LYS A 299 11.30 -4.65 -5.21
C LYS A 299 11.78 -5.53 -4.07
N HIS A 300 11.72 -5.04 -2.84
CA HIS A 300 12.15 -5.79 -1.67
C HIS A 300 11.27 -7.01 -1.42
N ILE A 301 9.95 -6.84 -1.49
CA ILE A 301 8.99 -7.94 -1.37
C ILE A 301 9.19 -8.95 -2.50
N ALA A 302 9.40 -8.48 -3.74
CA ALA A 302 9.68 -9.34 -4.88
C ALA A 302 10.96 -10.16 -4.68
N ARG A 303 12.03 -9.55 -4.15
CA ARG A 303 13.29 -10.25 -3.85
C ARG A 303 13.14 -11.30 -2.74
N ASN A 304 12.42 -10.97 -1.67
CA ASN A 304 12.13 -11.93 -0.60
C ASN A 304 11.28 -13.10 -1.11
N THR A 305 10.31 -12.82 -1.98
CA THR A 305 9.49 -13.84 -2.64
C THR A 305 10.33 -14.70 -3.59
N ARG A 306 11.22 -14.07 -4.37
CA ARG A 306 12.14 -14.75 -5.30
C ARG A 306 12.99 -15.78 -4.58
N ALA A 307 13.57 -15.41 -3.44
CA ALA A 307 14.40 -16.31 -2.64
C ALA A 307 13.66 -17.57 -2.16
N VAL A 308 12.33 -17.55 -2.13
CA VAL A 308 11.46 -18.66 -1.73
C VAL A 308 10.98 -19.48 -2.93
N PHE A 309 10.51 -18.83 -3.99
CA PHE A 309 9.79 -19.50 -5.09
C PHE A 309 10.64 -19.77 -6.34
N GLU A 310 11.78 -19.11 -6.52
CA GLU A 310 12.55 -19.17 -7.77
C GLU A 310 12.90 -20.60 -8.19
N GLN A 311 13.47 -21.42 -7.31
CA GLN A 311 13.87 -22.80 -7.67
C GLN A 311 12.69 -23.66 -8.10
N MET A 312 11.56 -23.51 -7.42
CA MET A 312 10.33 -24.23 -7.76
C MET A 312 9.81 -23.82 -9.14
N LEU A 313 9.77 -22.51 -9.41
CA LEU A 313 9.30 -21.98 -10.68
C LEU A 313 10.26 -22.33 -11.83
N VAL A 314 11.58 -22.18 -11.64
CA VAL A 314 12.59 -22.55 -12.64
C VAL A 314 12.53 -24.04 -12.96
N SER A 315 12.38 -24.89 -11.94
CA SER A 315 12.29 -26.35 -12.14
C SER A 315 11.06 -26.76 -12.97
N HIS A 316 9.91 -26.12 -12.73
CA HIS A 316 8.67 -26.45 -13.44
C HIS A 316 8.56 -25.79 -14.82
N PHE A 317 8.76 -24.47 -14.87
CA PHE A 317 8.58 -23.69 -16.10
C PHE A 317 9.77 -23.80 -17.04
N GLN A 318 10.94 -24.21 -16.55
CA GLN A 318 12.18 -24.32 -17.33
C GLN A 318 12.47 -23.00 -18.07
N PHE A 319 12.44 -21.91 -17.31
CA PHE A 319 12.72 -20.58 -17.84
C PHE A 319 14.11 -20.53 -18.48
N GLY A 320 14.26 -19.71 -19.53
CA GLY A 320 15.59 -19.22 -19.88
C GLY A 320 16.12 -18.29 -18.78
N ASP A 321 17.44 -18.20 -18.62
CA ASP A 321 18.07 -17.44 -17.53
C ASP A 321 17.55 -15.98 -17.44
N SER A 322 17.23 -15.33 -18.56
CA SER A 322 16.68 -13.97 -18.58
C SER A 322 15.19 -13.88 -18.26
N VAL A 323 14.43 -14.96 -18.42
CA VAL A 323 12.95 -14.95 -18.26
C VAL A 323 12.58 -14.95 -16.78
N VAL A 324 13.34 -15.64 -15.93
CA VAL A 324 13.09 -15.63 -14.49
C VAL A 324 13.36 -14.25 -13.88
N ASP A 325 14.42 -13.55 -14.32
CA ASP A 325 14.67 -12.17 -13.91
C ASP A 325 13.50 -11.27 -14.31
N TYR A 326 13.05 -11.40 -15.55
CA TYR A 326 11.92 -10.63 -16.08
C TYR A 326 10.61 -10.90 -15.35
N LEU A 327 10.34 -12.15 -14.96
CA LEU A 327 9.18 -12.51 -14.15
C LEU A 327 9.18 -11.73 -12.82
N PHE A 328 10.32 -11.70 -12.12
CA PHE A 328 10.40 -11.02 -10.83
C PHE A 328 10.46 -9.49 -10.94
N GLU A 329 10.90 -8.95 -12.08
CA GLU A 329 10.70 -7.53 -12.41
C GLU A 329 9.23 -7.19 -12.63
N ARG A 330 8.50 -8.01 -13.39
CA ARG A 330 7.06 -7.84 -13.61
C ARG A 330 6.27 -7.98 -12.31
N TYR A 331 6.67 -8.92 -11.48
CA TYR A 331 6.08 -9.13 -10.17
C TYR A 331 6.34 -7.96 -9.21
N ALA A 332 7.57 -7.42 -9.18
CA ALA A 332 7.86 -6.20 -8.44
C ALA A 332 6.98 -5.02 -8.89
N TYR A 333 6.75 -4.90 -10.20
CA TYR A 333 5.84 -3.89 -10.75
C TYR A 333 4.40 -4.08 -10.25
N HIS A 334 3.85 -5.29 -10.32
CA HIS A 334 2.50 -5.60 -9.82
C HIS A 334 2.38 -5.32 -8.32
N LEU A 335 3.40 -5.67 -7.52
CA LEU A 335 3.48 -5.34 -6.10
C LEU A 335 3.50 -3.83 -5.86
N THR A 336 4.34 -3.08 -6.57
CA THR A 336 4.37 -1.61 -6.46
C THR A 336 3.02 -1.00 -6.82
N CYS A 337 2.38 -1.46 -7.90
CA CYS A 337 1.04 -1.00 -8.28
C CYS A 337 0.03 -1.29 -7.17
N ASN A 338 0.03 -2.51 -6.63
CA ASN A 338 -0.87 -2.89 -5.55
C ASN A 338 -0.64 -2.05 -4.28
N LEU A 339 0.62 -1.83 -3.89
CA LEU A 339 0.97 -0.97 -2.75
C LEU A 339 0.57 0.49 -2.98
N LEU A 340 0.72 1.02 -4.20
CA LEU A 340 0.28 2.36 -4.56
C LEU A 340 -1.25 2.48 -4.55
N VAL A 341 -1.98 1.43 -4.94
CA VAL A 341 -3.45 1.39 -4.84
C VAL A 341 -3.90 1.28 -3.39
N GLN A 342 -3.30 0.38 -2.61
CA GLN A 342 -3.63 0.20 -1.19
C GLN A 342 -3.30 1.44 -0.35
N LYS A 343 -2.16 2.10 -0.64
CA LYS A 343 -1.77 3.33 0.03
C LYS A 343 -2.27 4.60 -0.67
N GLY A 344 -2.91 4.45 -1.84
CA GLY A 344 -3.65 5.43 -2.61
C GLY A 344 -2.85 6.64 -3.15
N ASN A 345 -3.33 7.16 -4.27
CA ASN A 345 -3.00 8.37 -5.05
C ASN A 345 -2.85 9.71 -4.27
N TYR A 346 -2.31 9.71 -3.05
CA TYR A 346 -2.36 10.85 -2.14
C TYR A 346 -1.15 11.76 -2.22
N PHE A 347 -0.03 11.29 -2.76
CA PHE A 347 1.26 11.94 -2.52
C PHE A 347 1.41 13.30 -3.24
N ASN A 348 0.89 13.46 -4.45
CA ASN A 348 0.91 14.75 -5.16
C ASN A 348 0.12 15.84 -4.40
N ILE A 349 -1.14 15.56 -4.03
CA ILE A 349 -1.98 16.52 -3.30
C ILE A 349 -1.46 16.74 -1.87
N ARG A 350 -0.96 15.69 -1.20
CA ARG A 350 -0.38 15.81 0.14
C ARG A 350 0.87 16.69 0.14
N LYS A 351 1.72 16.56 -0.88
CA LYS A 351 2.89 17.45 -1.06
C LYS A 351 2.47 18.91 -1.22
N VAL A 352 1.41 19.16 -1.98
CA VAL A 352 0.83 20.50 -2.16
C VAL A 352 0.31 21.07 -0.83
N ILE A 353 -0.44 20.27 -0.06
CA ILE A 353 -0.93 20.66 1.27
C ILE A 353 0.24 21.01 2.20
N GLU A 354 1.31 20.22 2.20
CA GLU A 354 2.51 20.48 3.00
C GLU A 354 3.25 21.77 2.60
N VAL A 355 3.39 22.03 1.29
CA VAL A 355 4.01 23.28 0.82
C VAL A 355 3.13 24.50 1.14
N ALA A 356 1.81 24.34 1.14
CA ALA A 356 0.85 25.38 1.51
C ALA A 356 0.69 25.58 3.03
N LYS A 357 1.07 24.58 3.85
CA LYS A 357 0.90 24.57 5.31
C LYS A 357 1.41 25.83 6.03
N PRO A 358 2.55 26.44 5.68
CA PRO A 358 2.98 27.69 6.31
C PRO A 358 2.02 28.86 6.09
N VAL A 359 1.30 28.89 4.96
CA VAL A 359 0.26 29.92 4.69
C VAL A 359 -0.99 29.65 5.53
N LEU A 360 -1.37 28.38 5.68
CA LEU A 360 -2.45 27.97 6.58
C LEU A 360 -2.17 28.34 8.04
N GLU A 361 -0.96 28.06 8.51
CA GLU A 361 -0.52 28.39 9.86
C GLU A 361 -0.55 29.90 10.12
N ASP A 362 -0.05 30.71 9.19
CA ASP A 362 -0.09 32.17 9.28
C ASP A 362 -1.53 32.71 9.29
N ALA A 363 -2.41 32.16 8.44
CA ALA A 363 -3.83 32.53 8.41
C ALA A 363 -4.52 32.25 9.77
N ILE A 364 -4.29 31.06 10.36
CA ILE A 364 -4.86 30.71 11.67
C ILE A 364 -4.31 31.61 12.78
N LYS A 365 -3.00 31.91 12.78
CA LYS A 365 -2.37 32.83 13.74
C LYS A 365 -2.97 34.24 13.67
N LYS A 366 -3.17 34.75 12.46
CA LYS A 366 -3.79 36.07 12.24
C LYS A 366 -5.27 36.07 12.60
N MET A 367 -6.00 35.02 12.27
CA MET A 367 -7.39 34.81 12.68
C MET A 367 -7.51 34.87 14.21
N PHE A 368 -6.66 34.15 14.92
CA PHE A 368 -6.63 34.19 16.39
C PHE A 368 -6.33 35.59 16.92
N SER A 369 -5.37 36.30 16.34
CA SER A 369 -4.98 37.65 16.76
C SER A 369 -6.10 38.69 16.57
N ILE A 370 -6.95 38.50 15.55
CA ILE A 370 -8.08 39.40 15.25
C ILE A 370 -9.30 39.10 16.12
N ILE A 371 -9.62 37.82 16.31
CA ILE A 371 -10.78 37.39 17.09
C ILE A 371 -10.49 37.50 18.60
N GLY A 372 -9.21 37.50 19.00
CA GLY A 372 -8.74 37.68 20.39
C GLY A 372 -8.73 36.39 21.20
N GLU A 373 -9.81 35.61 21.13
CA GLU A 373 -9.89 34.23 21.62
C GLU A 373 -10.63 33.38 20.57
N PHE A 374 -10.27 32.10 20.42
CA PHE A 374 -11.11 31.19 19.63
C PHE A 374 -12.51 31.08 20.25
N PRO A 375 -13.56 30.78 19.46
CA PRO A 375 -14.92 30.68 19.96
C PRO A 375 -15.00 29.76 21.18
N LYS A 376 -15.59 30.24 22.28
CA LYS A 376 -15.72 29.46 23.53
C LYS A 376 -16.57 28.20 23.38
N SER A 377 -17.41 28.15 22.35
CA SER A 377 -18.22 26.98 21.98
C SER A 377 -17.50 26.11 20.96
N CYS A 378 -17.45 26.52 19.69
CA CYS A 378 -17.00 25.66 18.59
C CYS A 378 -16.33 26.44 17.46
N LEU A 379 -15.17 25.95 17.00
CA LEU A 379 -14.51 26.40 15.79
C LEU A 379 -15.04 25.59 14.59
N ASN A 380 -15.95 26.19 13.83
CA ASN A 380 -16.43 25.64 12.57
C ASN A 380 -15.41 25.84 11.44
N MET A 381 -15.04 24.74 10.78
CA MET A 381 -14.15 24.72 9.61
C MET A 381 -14.71 23.86 8.48
N ALA A 382 -14.46 24.24 7.24
CA ALA A 382 -14.88 23.47 6.06
C ALA A 382 -13.69 23.19 5.14
N ASP A 383 -13.62 21.96 4.61
CA ASP A 383 -12.73 21.59 3.50
C ASP A 383 -13.58 21.39 2.24
N LEU A 384 -13.42 22.27 1.25
CA LEU A 384 -14.24 22.32 0.04
C LEU A 384 -13.56 21.60 -1.12
N GLY A 385 -14.21 20.54 -1.61
CA GLY A 385 -13.66 19.57 -2.55
C GLY A 385 -12.78 18.54 -1.85
N CYS A 386 -13.33 17.88 -0.82
CA CYS A 386 -12.59 16.99 0.08
C CYS A 386 -12.27 15.61 -0.53
N SER A 387 -12.98 15.19 -1.59
CA SER A 387 -12.92 13.86 -2.19
C SER A 387 -13.21 12.73 -1.19
N SER A 388 -12.68 11.53 -1.44
CA SER A 388 -12.88 10.32 -0.63
C SER A 388 -11.59 9.84 0.08
N GLY A 389 -10.45 10.46 -0.22
CA GLY A 389 -9.14 10.10 0.34
C GLY A 389 -8.84 10.69 1.74
N PRO A 390 -7.78 10.23 2.43
CA PRO A 390 -7.39 10.65 3.77
C PRO A 390 -6.78 12.06 3.80
N ASN A 391 -6.52 12.68 2.65
CA ASN A 391 -5.92 14.02 2.57
C ASN A 391 -6.77 15.09 3.27
N THR A 392 -8.10 14.97 3.23
CA THR A 392 -8.98 15.89 3.95
C THR A 392 -8.79 15.78 5.46
N LEU A 393 -8.76 14.56 6.02
CA LEU A 393 -8.52 14.32 7.45
C LEU A 393 -7.10 14.77 7.86
N PHE A 394 -6.11 14.57 7.00
CA PHE A 394 -4.77 15.09 7.20
C PHE A 394 -4.72 16.62 7.32
N THR A 395 -5.47 17.33 6.46
CA THR A 395 -5.65 18.78 6.56
C THR A 395 -6.33 19.18 7.88
N LEU A 396 -7.40 18.48 8.28
CA LEU A 396 -8.07 18.75 9.56
C LEU A 396 -7.12 18.58 10.75
N SER A 397 -6.33 17.49 10.76
CA SER A 397 -5.30 17.27 11.78
C SER A 397 -4.29 18.41 11.84
N ASN A 398 -3.83 18.91 10.68
CA ASN A 398 -2.94 20.07 10.65
C ASN A 398 -3.58 21.32 11.27
N ILE A 399 -4.84 21.61 10.93
CA ILE A 399 -5.56 22.76 11.50
C ILE A 399 -5.68 22.62 13.03
N ILE A 400 -6.13 21.46 13.51
CA ILE A 400 -6.30 21.18 14.95
C ILE A 400 -4.96 21.33 15.68
N ASN A 401 -3.88 20.76 15.14
CA ASN A 401 -2.55 20.83 15.74
C ASN A 401 -2.03 22.28 15.82
N ILE A 402 -2.24 23.08 14.77
CA ILE A 402 -1.87 24.51 14.77
C ILE A 402 -2.64 25.25 15.88
N VAL A 403 -3.95 25.04 15.97
CA VAL A 403 -4.79 25.64 17.01
C VAL A 403 -4.35 25.19 18.41
N GLN A 404 -3.99 23.91 18.58
CA GLN A 404 -3.52 23.36 19.84
C GLN A 404 -2.25 24.04 20.33
N VAL A 405 -1.27 24.23 19.44
CA VAL A 405 -0.01 24.93 19.75
C VAL A 405 -0.31 26.36 20.19
N LEU A 406 -1.17 27.08 19.45
CA LEU A 406 -1.53 28.47 19.77
C LEU A 406 -2.27 28.59 21.11
N CYS A 407 -3.19 27.67 21.40
CA CYS A 407 -3.88 27.63 22.68
C CYS A 407 -2.91 27.38 23.84
N GLY A 408 -1.92 26.50 23.64
CA GLY A 408 -0.85 26.24 24.61
C GLY A 408 0.02 27.47 24.87
N GLU A 409 0.46 28.17 23.83
CA GLU A 409 1.28 29.39 23.93
C GLU A 409 0.56 30.55 24.64
N LYS A 410 -0.76 30.63 24.49
CA LYS A 410 -1.58 31.74 25.00
C LYS A 410 -2.35 31.39 26.27
N SER A 411 -2.15 30.18 26.80
CA SER A 411 -2.86 29.65 27.98
C SER A 411 -4.38 29.76 27.87
N CYS A 412 -4.93 29.55 26.67
CA CYS A 412 -6.38 29.57 26.43
C CYS A 412 -6.93 28.15 26.22
N LYS A 413 -8.23 27.97 26.48
CA LYS A 413 -8.88 26.67 26.38
C LYS A 413 -9.02 26.26 24.91
N MET A 414 -8.74 24.99 24.62
CA MET A 414 -8.99 24.39 23.30
C MET A 414 -10.49 24.42 22.98
N PRO A 415 -10.90 24.87 21.78
CA PRO A 415 -12.30 24.81 21.37
C PRO A 415 -12.70 23.38 21.00
N GLU A 416 -14.01 23.13 20.91
CA GLU A 416 -14.53 22.02 20.12
C GLU A 416 -14.42 22.38 18.63
N PHE A 417 -14.24 21.39 17.77
CA PHE A 417 -14.16 21.59 16.33
C PHE A 417 -15.35 20.96 15.65
N GLN A 418 -15.95 21.67 14.72
CA GLN A 418 -16.92 21.11 13.78
C GLN A 418 -16.31 21.23 12.38
N ALA A 419 -15.95 20.09 11.81
CA ALA A 419 -15.37 19.98 10.49
C ALA A 419 -16.43 19.57 9.48
N TYR A 420 -16.52 20.31 8.38
CA TYR A 420 -17.41 20.00 7.27
C TYR A 420 -16.59 19.54 6.08
N LEU A 421 -16.84 18.31 5.63
CA LEU A 421 -16.27 17.72 4.43
C LEU A 421 -17.24 17.97 3.28
N ASN A 422 -16.94 18.93 2.41
CA ASN A 422 -17.80 19.23 1.27
C ASN A 422 -17.24 18.63 -0.02
N ASP A 423 -18.13 18.03 -0.80
CA ASP A 423 -17.89 17.66 -2.19
C ASP A 423 -19.22 17.53 -2.93
N LEU A 424 -19.19 17.25 -4.23
CA LEU A 424 -20.37 16.98 -5.05
C LEU A 424 -21.16 15.77 -4.52
N PRO A 425 -22.47 15.69 -4.77
CA PRO A 425 -23.31 14.57 -4.32
C PRO A 425 -22.82 13.18 -4.76
N ASP A 426 -22.14 13.09 -5.90
CA ASP A 426 -21.62 11.84 -6.45
C ASP A 426 -20.27 11.41 -5.83
N ASN A 427 -19.70 12.22 -4.93
CA ASN A 427 -18.51 11.83 -4.19
C ASN A 427 -18.77 10.64 -3.27
N ASP A 428 -17.77 9.77 -3.13
CA ASP A 428 -17.85 8.62 -2.22
C ASP A 428 -17.55 9.02 -0.77
N PHE A 429 -18.52 9.67 -0.14
CA PHE A 429 -18.47 10.00 1.29
C PHE A 429 -18.34 8.76 2.18
N ASN A 430 -18.84 7.60 1.76
CA ASN A 430 -18.78 6.39 2.58
C ASN A 430 -17.34 5.94 2.81
N THR A 431 -16.47 6.06 1.80
CA THR A 431 -15.06 5.70 1.94
C THR A 431 -14.34 6.56 2.97
N ILE A 432 -14.52 7.89 2.95
CA ILE A 432 -13.90 8.75 3.96
C ILE A 432 -14.55 8.57 5.35
N PHE A 433 -15.86 8.35 5.42
CA PHE A 433 -16.56 8.11 6.70
C PHE A 433 -16.09 6.84 7.41
N LYS A 434 -15.72 5.79 6.68
CA LYS A 434 -15.09 4.59 7.27
C LYS A 434 -13.74 4.87 7.94
N SER A 435 -13.07 5.96 7.57
CA SER A 435 -11.78 6.38 8.15
C SER A 435 -11.92 7.27 9.40
N ILE A 436 -13.11 7.81 9.66
CA ILE A 436 -13.39 8.71 10.80
C ILE A 436 -13.11 8.05 12.17
N PRO A 437 -13.47 6.78 12.43
CA PRO A 437 -13.18 6.15 13.73
C PRO A 437 -11.69 6.18 14.10
N SER A 438 -10.80 5.98 13.12
CA SER A 438 -9.35 6.09 13.32
C SER A 438 -8.91 7.53 13.57
N PHE A 439 -9.49 8.50 12.87
CA PHE A 439 -9.22 9.93 13.10
C PHE A 439 -9.59 10.37 14.53
N TYR A 440 -10.72 9.90 15.06
CA TYR A 440 -11.17 10.23 16.42
C TYR A 440 -10.29 9.66 17.54
N GLN A 441 -9.44 8.66 17.27
CA GLN A 441 -8.47 8.18 18.27
C GLN A 441 -7.48 9.28 18.68
N ASN A 442 -7.14 10.18 17.76
CA ASN A 442 -6.19 11.27 17.99
C ASN A 442 -6.87 12.64 18.15
N HIS A 443 -8.13 12.78 17.74
CA HIS A 443 -8.85 14.06 17.70
C HIS A 443 -10.26 13.96 18.28
N THR A 444 -10.37 13.60 19.56
CA THR A 444 -11.66 13.36 20.26
C THR A 444 -12.54 14.61 20.40
N ASN A 445 -11.98 15.81 20.20
CA ASN A 445 -12.68 17.09 20.30
C ASN A 445 -13.10 17.66 18.93
N CYS A 446 -13.07 16.85 17.87
CA CYS A 446 -13.51 17.22 16.53
C CYS A 446 -14.71 16.37 16.09
N PHE A 447 -15.73 17.02 15.55
CA PHE A 447 -16.94 16.41 15.01
C PHE A 447 -16.98 16.63 13.50
N VAL A 448 -17.07 15.54 12.74
CA VAL A 448 -17.00 15.56 11.27
C VAL A 448 -18.40 15.37 10.67
N SER A 449 -18.75 16.20 9.69
CA SER A 449 -20.01 16.13 8.93
C SER A 449 -19.73 16.19 7.43
N GLY A 450 -20.36 15.34 6.62
CA GLY A 450 -20.34 15.49 5.16
C GLY A 450 -21.40 16.48 4.68
N VAL A 451 -21.06 17.25 3.66
CA VAL A 451 -21.93 18.28 3.06
C VAL A 451 -21.96 18.08 1.55
N PRO A 452 -22.94 17.33 1.01
CA PRO A 452 -23.07 17.10 -0.43
C PRO A 452 -23.59 18.36 -1.12
N GLY A 453 -22.89 18.83 -2.15
CA GLY A 453 -23.31 19.97 -2.97
C GLY A 453 -22.13 20.70 -3.61
N THR A 454 -22.41 21.45 -4.67
CA THR A 454 -21.39 22.28 -5.33
C THR A 454 -20.99 23.46 -4.44
N PHE A 455 -19.68 23.68 -4.29
CA PHE A 455 -19.16 24.86 -3.62
C PHE A 455 -19.33 26.15 -4.43
N TYR A 456 -19.91 26.11 -5.63
CA TYR A 456 -20.37 27.32 -6.33
C TYR A 456 -21.74 27.83 -5.85
N GLU A 457 -22.36 27.13 -4.89
CA GLU A 457 -23.62 27.52 -4.27
C GLU A 457 -23.49 27.69 -2.75
N ARG A 458 -24.56 28.16 -2.11
CA ARG A 458 -24.66 28.26 -0.64
C ARG A 458 -24.76 26.84 -0.06
N LEU A 459 -23.84 26.51 0.82
CA LEU A 459 -23.74 25.21 1.50
C LEU A 459 -23.98 25.34 3.00
N PHE A 460 -23.72 26.51 3.57
CA PHE A 460 -23.72 26.72 5.02
C PHE A 460 -24.66 27.86 5.44
N PRO A 461 -25.17 27.84 6.69
CA PRO A 461 -25.86 28.97 7.28
C PRO A 461 -24.97 30.22 7.30
N SER A 462 -25.60 31.40 7.26
CA SER A 462 -24.86 32.66 7.22
C SER A 462 -24.02 32.84 8.48
N LYS A 463 -22.77 33.31 8.31
CA LYS A 463 -21.81 33.57 9.41
C LYS A 463 -21.62 32.37 10.35
N SER A 464 -21.56 31.16 9.80
CA SER A 464 -21.34 29.93 10.56
C SER A 464 -19.91 29.43 10.52
N LEU A 465 -19.12 29.77 9.50
CA LEU A 465 -17.76 29.27 9.31
C LEU A 465 -16.70 30.27 9.81
N HIS A 466 -15.64 29.76 10.44
CA HIS A 466 -14.48 30.55 10.86
C HIS A 466 -13.31 30.39 9.89
N LEU A 467 -13.09 29.16 9.43
CA LEU A 467 -12.00 28.81 8.52
C LEU A 467 -12.54 27.97 7.36
N VAL A 468 -12.17 28.34 6.15
CA VAL A 468 -12.39 27.53 4.95
C VAL A 468 -11.06 27.12 4.36
N HIS A 469 -10.91 25.85 4.04
CA HIS A 469 -9.79 25.32 3.29
C HIS A 469 -10.32 24.76 1.96
N SER A 470 -9.53 24.88 0.91
CA SER A 470 -9.75 24.16 -0.34
C SER A 470 -8.40 23.91 -1.01
N SER A 471 -8.15 22.68 -1.42
CA SER A 471 -6.92 22.32 -2.13
C SER A 471 -7.25 21.48 -3.36
N TYR A 472 -6.77 21.95 -4.51
CA TYR A 472 -6.94 21.29 -5.81
C TYR A 472 -8.40 21.15 -6.27
N SER A 473 -9.26 22.11 -5.88
CA SER A 473 -10.69 22.10 -6.27
C SER A 473 -11.06 23.27 -7.18
N LEU A 474 -10.53 24.48 -6.93
CA LEU A 474 -10.98 25.71 -7.58
C LEU A 474 -10.51 25.91 -9.03
N HIS A 475 -9.66 25.03 -9.55
CA HIS A 475 -9.30 25.00 -10.96
C HIS A 475 -10.32 24.22 -11.81
N TRP A 476 -11.23 23.46 -11.19
CA TRP A 476 -12.35 22.83 -11.86
C TRP A 476 -13.44 23.87 -12.12
N LEU A 477 -13.91 23.94 -13.36
CA LEU A 477 -15.02 24.83 -13.71
C LEU A 477 -16.34 24.19 -13.33
N SER A 478 -17.34 25.01 -13.00
CA SER A 478 -18.71 24.53 -12.75
C SER A 478 -19.32 23.85 -13.97
N GLN A 479 -18.87 24.25 -15.16
CA GLN A 479 -19.21 23.67 -16.45
C GLN A 479 -18.12 23.97 -17.48
N ALA A 480 -17.96 23.11 -18.48
CA ALA A 480 -17.11 23.41 -19.62
C ALA A 480 -17.74 24.54 -20.47
N PRO A 481 -16.94 25.39 -21.14
CA PRO A 481 -17.48 26.35 -22.09
C PRO A 481 -18.27 25.67 -23.21
N GLU A 482 -19.53 26.07 -23.40
CA GLU A 482 -20.42 25.42 -24.37
C GLU A 482 -20.06 25.78 -25.82
N LYS A 483 -19.99 24.75 -26.69
CA LYS A 483 -20.01 24.85 -28.17
C LYS A 483 -18.88 25.70 -28.76
N ILE A 484 -17.67 25.52 -28.27
CA ILE A 484 -16.48 26.15 -28.84
C ILE A 484 -15.62 25.09 -29.50
N GLU A 485 -15.46 25.22 -30.82
CA GLU A 485 -14.57 24.39 -31.62
C GLU A 485 -13.11 24.74 -31.29
N ASN A 486 -12.31 23.72 -30.94
CA ASN A 486 -10.97 23.90 -30.40
C ASN A 486 -9.88 23.12 -31.18
N ASN A 487 -10.03 23.01 -32.50
CA ASN A 487 -9.00 22.46 -33.40
C ASN A 487 -8.39 21.12 -32.92
N ASN A 488 -9.22 20.12 -32.60
CA ASN A 488 -8.84 18.80 -32.06
C ASN A 488 -8.20 18.79 -30.66
N ASN A 489 -8.27 19.89 -29.90
CA ASN A 489 -7.78 19.92 -28.53
C ASN A 489 -8.95 19.85 -27.54
N ILE A 490 -8.75 19.11 -26.45
CA ILE A 490 -9.74 19.06 -25.36
C ILE A 490 -9.64 20.27 -24.42
N TYR A 491 -8.54 21.03 -24.49
CA TYR A 491 -8.25 22.18 -23.64
C TYR A 491 -7.46 23.26 -24.40
N ILE A 492 -7.21 24.40 -23.77
CA ILE A 492 -6.50 25.55 -24.34
C ILE A 492 -5.05 25.16 -24.67
N THR A 493 -4.66 25.36 -25.93
CA THR A 493 -3.30 25.14 -26.45
C THR A 493 -2.88 26.31 -27.35
N ARG A 494 -1.61 26.33 -27.78
CA ARG A 494 -1.11 27.34 -28.74
C ARG A 494 -1.84 27.36 -30.08
N THR A 495 -2.55 26.30 -30.44
CA THR A 495 -3.33 26.23 -31.68
C THR A 495 -4.80 26.57 -31.49
N SER A 496 -5.23 26.84 -30.25
CA SER A 496 -6.59 27.27 -29.92
C SER A 496 -6.88 28.68 -30.42
N PRO A 497 -8.07 28.92 -31.00
CA PRO A 497 -8.55 30.27 -31.31
C PRO A 497 -8.66 31.14 -30.04
N PRO A 498 -8.44 32.47 -30.12
CA PRO A 498 -8.54 33.37 -28.96
C PRO A 498 -9.86 33.29 -28.19
N GLN A 499 -10.97 33.08 -28.90
CA GLN A 499 -12.30 32.92 -28.31
C GLN A 499 -12.42 31.72 -27.34
N VAL A 500 -11.60 30.67 -27.52
CA VAL A 500 -11.55 29.52 -26.59
C VAL A 500 -11.05 30.00 -25.23
N PHE A 501 -9.89 30.67 -25.22
CA PHE A 501 -9.32 31.22 -24.00
C PHE A 501 -10.28 32.20 -23.31
N GLU A 502 -10.88 33.13 -24.07
CA GLU A 502 -11.82 34.11 -23.53
C GLU A 502 -13.01 33.46 -22.83
N ALA A 503 -13.54 32.37 -23.39
CA ALA A 503 -14.67 31.66 -22.80
C ALA A 503 -14.31 30.91 -21.52
N TYR A 504 -13.16 30.23 -21.50
CA TYR A 504 -12.63 29.59 -20.28
C TYR A 504 -12.35 30.61 -19.18
N MET A 505 -11.69 31.71 -19.53
CA MET A 505 -11.41 32.81 -18.61
C MET A 505 -12.71 33.41 -18.04
N LYS A 506 -13.73 33.62 -18.90
CA LYS A 506 -15.04 34.12 -18.46
C LYS A 506 -15.77 33.14 -17.55
N GLN A 507 -15.71 31.85 -17.85
CA GLN A 507 -16.31 30.81 -17.01
C GLN A 507 -15.65 30.79 -15.63
N PHE A 508 -14.32 30.82 -15.57
CA PHE A 508 -13.57 30.93 -14.31
C PHE A 508 -13.91 32.21 -13.54
N ASP A 509 -13.98 33.36 -14.21
CA ASP A 509 -14.34 34.64 -13.59
C ASP A 509 -15.72 34.58 -12.92
N ASN A 510 -16.71 34.03 -13.62
CA ASN A 510 -18.05 33.80 -13.07
C ASN A 510 -18.02 32.84 -11.86
N ASP A 511 -17.35 31.70 -12.01
CA ASP A 511 -17.29 30.64 -11.01
C ASP A 511 -16.58 31.12 -9.74
N PHE A 512 -15.42 31.76 -9.89
CA PHE A 512 -14.63 32.24 -8.77
C PHE A 512 -15.29 33.46 -8.09
N SER A 513 -15.88 34.38 -8.85
CA SER A 513 -16.69 35.48 -8.29
C SER A 513 -17.89 34.95 -7.51
N ARG A 514 -18.60 33.97 -8.07
CA ARG A 514 -19.74 33.34 -7.42
C ARG A 514 -19.31 32.64 -6.13
N PHE A 515 -18.23 31.86 -6.19
CA PHE A 515 -17.62 31.22 -5.01
C PHE A 515 -17.35 32.24 -3.91
N LEU A 516 -16.63 33.33 -4.21
CA LEU A 516 -16.36 34.38 -3.23
C LEU A 516 -17.65 34.97 -2.66
N GLN A 517 -18.62 35.30 -3.51
CA GLN A 517 -19.90 35.86 -3.07
C GLN A 517 -20.60 34.95 -2.06
N VAL A 518 -20.77 33.65 -2.37
CA VAL A 518 -21.48 32.73 -1.45
C VAL A 518 -20.66 32.45 -0.18
N ARG A 519 -19.34 32.35 -0.27
CA ARG A 519 -18.46 32.20 0.91
C ARG A 519 -18.50 33.42 1.80
N SER A 520 -18.65 34.62 1.23
CA SER A 520 -18.71 35.87 1.99
C SER A 520 -19.89 35.92 2.95
N GLU A 521 -20.99 35.26 2.59
CA GLU A 521 -22.22 35.21 3.39
C GLU A 521 -22.11 34.18 4.53
N GLU A 522 -21.29 33.14 4.35
CA GLU A 522 -21.14 31.99 5.25
C GLU A 522 -20.04 32.18 6.30
N ILE A 523 -19.00 32.95 5.97
CA ILE A 523 -17.83 33.16 6.82
C ILE A 523 -18.07 34.36 7.76
N VAL A 524 -17.68 34.21 9.03
CA VAL A 524 -17.74 35.30 10.02
C VAL A 524 -16.77 36.43 9.65
N THR A 525 -17.08 37.67 10.03
CA THR A 525 -16.13 38.79 9.92
C THR A 525 -14.83 38.46 10.67
N GLY A 526 -13.69 38.64 10.01
CA GLY A 526 -12.38 38.25 10.55
C GLY A 526 -12.01 36.77 10.35
N GLY A 527 -12.92 35.94 9.84
CA GLY A 527 -12.63 34.56 9.41
C GLY A 527 -11.76 34.51 8.16
N TYR A 528 -11.20 33.33 7.88
CA TYR A 528 -10.20 33.15 6.82
C TYR A 528 -10.59 32.05 5.83
N MET A 529 -10.12 32.21 4.59
CA MET A 529 -10.03 31.14 3.61
C MET A 529 -8.57 30.90 3.22
N VAL A 530 -8.18 29.64 3.07
CA VAL A 530 -6.89 29.24 2.52
C VAL A 530 -7.15 28.34 1.33
N LEU A 531 -6.84 28.85 0.14
CA LEU A 531 -7.20 28.24 -1.14
C LEU A 531 -5.93 27.90 -1.91
N THR A 532 -5.78 26.64 -2.31
CA THR A 532 -4.65 26.17 -3.13
C THR A 532 -5.18 25.53 -4.40
N PHE A 533 -4.72 25.99 -5.57
CA PHE A 533 -5.16 25.43 -6.86
C PHE A 533 -4.09 25.60 -7.93
N ILE A 534 -4.22 24.83 -9.00
CA ILE A 534 -3.33 24.90 -10.16
C ILE A 534 -3.58 26.23 -10.86
N GLY A 535 -2.52 26.97 -11.14
CA GLY A 535 -2.54 28.22 -11.88
C GLY A 535 -1.43 28.26 -12.92
N ARG A 536 -1.17 29.44 -13.47
CA ARG A 536 -0.06 29.65 -14.40
C ARG A 536 0.90 30.72 -13.89
N GLY A 537 2.20 30.49 -14.12
CA GLY A 537 3.28 31.37 -13.64
C GLY A 537 3.58 32.57 -14.52
N ILE A 538 2.95 32.65 -15.70
CA ILE A 538 3.08 33.76 -16.65
C ILE A 538 1.70 34.19 -17.14
N PRO A 539 1.51 35.46 -17.57
CA PRO A 539 0.21 35.93 -18.06
C PRO A 539 -0.29 35.17 -19.29
N ASP A 540 0.63 34.73 -20.16
CA ASP A 540 0.32 34.03 -21.41
C ASP A 540 -0.45 32.72 -21.16
N PRO A 541 -1.72 32.63 -21.61
CA PRO A 541 -2.54 31.44 -21.43
C PRO A 541 -2.16 30.29 -22.36
N TYR A 542 -1.28 30.52 -23.34
CA TYR A 542 -0.80 29.49 -24.27
C TYR A 542 0.59 28.93 -23.88
N GLY A 543 1.01 29.19 -22.64
CA GLY A 543 2.27 28.69 -22.08
C GLY A 543 2.26 27.19 -21.76
N ASN A 544 3.41 26.65 -21.36
CA ASN A 544 3.59 25.21 -21.10
C ASN A 544 3.02 24.72 -19.74
N HIS A 545 1.98 25.37 -19.20
CA HIS A 545 1.43 25.03 -17.88
C HIS A 545 0.38 23.90 -17.94
N SER A 546 -0.20 23.64 -19.11
CA SER A 546 -1.22 22.63 -19.36
C SER A 546 -0.77 21.48 -20.25
N VAL A 547 0.54 21.31 -20.47
CA VAL A 547 1.10 20.31 -21.41
C VAL A 547 0.59 18.88 -21.17
N HIS A 548 0.31 18.52 -19.92
CA HIS A 548 -0.31 17.23 -19.60
C HIS A 548 -1.67 17.03 -20.30
N LEU A 549 -2.50 18.06 -20.45
CA LEU A 549 -3.74 18.01 -21.22
C LEU A 549 -3.52 18.06 -22.74
N ASP A 550 -2.45 18.69 -23.21
CA ASP A 550 -2.05 18.65 -24.63
C ASP A 550 -1.68 17.21 -25.04
N LEU A 551 -0.93 16.51 -24.20
CA LEU A 551 -0.54 15.11 -24.40
C LEU A 551 -1.76 14.18 -24.34
N LEU A 552 -2.76 14.49 -23.50
CA LEU A 552 -4.03 13.77 -23.49
C LEU A 552 -4.82 14.03 -24.79
N SER A 553 -4.89 15.28 -25.26
CA SER A 553 -5.49 15.62 -26.57
C SER A 553 -4.83 14.84 -27.71
N LYS A 554 -3.50 14.77 -27.72
CA LYS A 554 -2.75 13.98 -28.70
C LYS A 554 -3.12 12.49 -28.66
N SER A 555 -3.35 11.96 -27.47
CA SER A 555 -3.80 10.57 -27.30
C SER A 555 -5.17 10.35 -27.93
N PHE A 556 -6.11 11.29 -27.77
CA PHE A 556 -7.39 11.23 -28.49
C PHE A 556 -7.21 11.27 -30.01
N VAL A 557 -6.34 12.13 -30.52
CA VAL A 557 -6.07 12.20 -31.98
C VAL A 557 -5.53 10.87 -32.52
N ASP A 558 -4.65 10.20 -31.78
CA ASP A 558 -4.17 8.86 -32.16
C ASP A 558 -5.34 7.85 -32.26
N LEU A 559 -6.24 7.84 -31.26
CA LEU A 559 -7.42 6.97 -31.28
C LEU A 559 -8.40 7.29 -32.43
N ILE A 560 -8.51 8.56 -32.86
CA ILE A 560 -9.28 8.94 -34.05
C ILE A 560 -8.65 8.37 -35.32
N HIS A 561 -7.34 8.53 -35.48
CA HIS A 561 -6.61 7.99 -36.64
C HIS A 561 -6.71 6.48 -36.75
N GLU A 562 -6.84 5.79 -35.62
CA GLU A 562 -7.03 4.35 -35.53
C GLU A 562 -8.50 3.91 -35.70
N GLY A 563 -9.43 4.86 -35.84
CA GLY A 563 -10.85 4.60 -36.03
C GLY A 563 -11.59 4.11 -34.77
N LEU A 564 -10.98 4.30 -33.58
CA LEU A 564 -11.55 3.86 -32.30
C LEU A 564 -12.55 4.86 -31.72
N ILE A 565 -12.47 6.14 -32.14
CA ILE A 565 -13.41 7.19 -31.79
C ILE A 565 -13.68 8.09 -32.99
N GLU A 566 -14.89 8.64 -33.02
CA GLU A 566 -15.31 9.60 -34.03
C GLU A 566 -14.78 11.01 -33.72
N GLN A 567 -14.31 11.71 -34.75
CA GLN A 567 -13.87 13.10 -34.66
C GLN A 567 -14.92 14.01 -33.99
N ALA A 568 -16.20 13.84 -34.32
CA ALA A 568 -17.30 14.61 -33.75
C ALA A 568 -17.45 14.46 -32.22
N LYS A 569 -17.03 13.32 -31.65
CA LYS A 569 -17.03 13.13 -30.19
C LYS A 569 -15.92 13.95 -29.52
N LEU A 570 -14.76 14.08 -30.16
CA LEU A 570 -13.68 14.93 -29.68
C LEU A 570 -14.06 16.41 -29.80
N ASP A 571 -14.62 16.81 -30.94
CA ASP A 571 -15.01 18.20 -31.20
C ASP A 571 -16.10 18.73 -30.26
N SER A 572 -16.90 17.82 -29.69
CA SER A 572 -17.94 18.15 -28.70
C SER A 572 -17.45 18.16 -27.26
N PHE A 573 -16.20 17.77 -27.00
CA PHE A 573 -15.64 17.68 -25.65
C PHE A 573 -14.71 18.86 -25.34
N ASN A 574 -14.98 19.54 -24.23
CA ASN A 574 -14.11 20.56 -23.65
C ASN A 574 -13.85 20.19 -22.19
N TYR A 575 -12.58 20.13 -21.79
CA TYR A 575 -12.17 19.71 -20.47
C TYR A 575 -12.43 20.86 -19.46
N PRO A 576 -13.27 20.70 -18.42
CA PRO A 576 -13.76 21.78 -17.54
C PRO A 576 -12.72 22.18 -16.50
N PHE A 577 -11.60 22.72 -16.95
CA PHE A 577 -10.44 23.06 -16.14
C PHE A 577 -9.95 24.44 -16.53
N TYR A 578 -9.45 25.24 -15.59
CA TYR A 578 -8.79 26.49 -15.91
C TYR A 578 -7.63 26.76 -14.96
N THR A 579 -6.53 27.23 -15.54
CA THR A 579 -5.30 27.59 -14.81
C THR A 579 -5.17 29.11 -14.75
N PRO A 580 -5.74 29.78 -13.74
CA PRO A 580 -5.73 31.23 -13.66
C PRO A 580 -4.31 31.79 -13.46
N TYR A 581 -4.10 33.01 -13.95
CA TYR A 581 -2.93 33.79 -13.62
C TYR A 581 -3.15 34.55 -12.31
N LYS A 582 -2.08 34.75 -11.54
CA LYS A 582 -2.14 35.37 -10.21
C LYS A 582 -2.91 36.70 -10.21
N ASP A 583 -2.65 37.56 -11.19
CA ASP A 583 -3.27 38.89 -11.26
C ASP A 583 -4.77 38.79 -11.63
N GLU A 584 -5.21 37.73 -12.32
CA GLU A 584 -6.64 37.46 -12.55
C GLU A 584 -7.35 37.17 -11.23
N VAL A 585 -6.75 36.32 -10.39
CA VAL A 585 -7.29 35.98 -9.06
C VAL A 585 -7.37 37.22 -8.17
N GLU A 586 -6.29 38.01 -8.10
CA GLU A 586 -6.27 39.24 -7.29
C GLU A 586 -7.32 40.25 -7.77
N LYS A 587 -7.46 40.42 -9.10
CA LYS A 587 -8.45 41.31 -9.69
C LYS A 587 -9.87 40.88 -9.34
N ILE A 588 -10.20 39.59 -9.44
CA ILE A 588 -11.54 39.08 -9.10
C ILE A 588 -11.84 39.31 -7.62
N VAL A 589 -10.89 39.02 -6.72
CA VAL A 589 -11.06 39.26 -5.27
C VAL A 589 -11.29 40.75 -4.97
N GLN A 590 -10.53 41.63 -5.63
CA GLN A 590 -10.69 43.08 -5.48
C GLN A 590 -12.04 43.58 -6.00
N MET A 591 -12.50 43.06 -7.14
CA MET A 591 -13.76 43.44 -7.77
C MET A 591 -14.98 42.95 -7.00
N GLU A 592 -14.95 41.72 -6.47
CA GLU A 592 -16.03 41.19 -5.62
C GLU A 592 -16.08 41.93 -4.27
N GLY A 593 -14.91 42.16 -3.66
CA GLY A 593 -14.73 43.14 -2.61
C GLY A 593 -15.04 42.67 -1.18
N SER A 594 -15.52 41.45 -0.95
CA SER A 594 -15.88 40.95 0.40
C SER A 594 -14.70 40.46 1.23
N PHE A 595 -13.55 40.23 0.59
CA PHE A 595 -12.34 39.71 1.22
C PHE A 595 -11.14 40.64 1.00
N ASP A 596 -10.21 40.63 1.96
CA ASP A 596 -8.85 41.15 1.80
C ASP A 596 -7.91 40.01 1.39
N VAL A 597 -7.03 40.26 0.42
CA VAL A 597 -5.90 39.36 0.14
C VAL A 597 -4.85 39.55 1.22
N ASP A 598 -4.67 38.56 2.08
CA ASP A 598 -3.65 38.58 3.13
C ASP A 598 -2.29 38.11 2.59
N THR A 599 -2.28 36.94 1.95
CA THR A 599 -1.07 36.34 1.38
C THR A 599 -1.41 35.65 0.08
N ILE A 600 -0.55 35.79 -0.93
CA ILE A 600 -0.62 34.99 -2.16
C ILE A 600 0.78 34.56 -2.56
N LYS A 601 0.98 33.26 -2.73
CA LYS A 601 2.29 32.67 -3.08
C LYS A 601 2.15 31.75 -4.27
N PHE A 602 3.25 31.63 -5.00
CA PHE A 602 3.41 30.74 -6.13
C PHE A 602 4.47 29.69 -5.82
N PHE A 603 4.20 28.43 -6.15
CA PHE A 603 5.17 27.36 -6.05
C PHE A 603 4.97 26.29 -7.12
N LYS A 604 6.00 25.50 -7.38
CA LYS A 604 5.96 24.41 -8.35
C LYS A 604 6.10 23.06 -7.65
N VAL A 605 5.35 22.07 -8.14
CA VAL A 605 5.44 20.66 -7.73
C VAL A 605 5.63 19.82 -8.99
N ASN A 606 6.42 18.74 -8.94
CA ASN A 606 6.60 17.85 -10.08
C ASN A 606 5.26 17.16 -10.42
N TRP A 607 5.07 16.76 -11.68
CA TRP A 607 3.89 15.94 -12.06
C TRP A 607 3.95 14.55 -11.43
N ASP A 608 5.16 14.01 -11.31
CA ASP A 608 5.45 12.81 -10.54
C ASP A 608 6.16 13.23 -9.25
N GLU A 609 5.51 13.02 -8.12
CA GLU A 609 6.06 13.35 -6.80
C GLU A 609 7.28 12.50 -6.42
N ARG A 610 7.49 11.38 -7.11
CA ARG A 610 8.58 10.44 -6.88
C ARG A 610 9.88 10.92 -7.53
N ASP A 611 9.74 11.76 -8.57
CA ASP A 611 10.81 12.23 -9.47
C ASP A 611 12.00 12.82 -8.69
N ASN A 612 13.01 11.97 -8.50
CA ASN A 612 14.37 12.28 -8.09
C ASN A 612 15.28 12.32 -9.34
N ASP A 613 16.55 12.72 -9.20
CA ASP A 613 17.44 12.93 -10.36
C ASP A 613 17.78 11.67 -11.19
N ASP A 614 17.35 10.47 -10.75
CA ASP A 614 17.67 9.16 -11.37
C ASP A 614 16.44 8.38 -11.91
N ASP A 615 15.25 8.97 -12.02
CA ASP A 615 14.02 8.22 -12.34
C ASP A 615 13.78 7.93 -13.84
N ASP A 616 13.19 6.76 -14.12
CA ASP A 616 12.80 6.28 -15.45
C ASP A 616 11.56 7.03 -15.98
N ALA A 617 11.74 7.77 -17.08
CA ALA A 617 10.68 8.53 -17.75
C ALA A 617 9.45 7.69 -18.12
N TYR A 618 9.63 6.40 -18.42
CA TYR A 618 8.51 5.50 -18.74
C TYR A 618 7.66 5.17 -17.51
N SER A 619 8.31 4.82 -16.39
CA SER A 619 7.68 4.66 -15.09
C SER A 619 6.93 5.92 -14.63
N SER A 620 7.54 7.09 -14.80
CA SER A 620 6.89 8.37 -14.48
C SER A 620 5.69 8.66 -15.39
N GLY A 621 5.81 8.42 -16.69
CA GLY A 621 4.70 8.58 -17.63
C GLY A 621 3.49 7.75 -17.26
N LYS A 622 3.68 6.47 -16.89
CA LYS A 622 2.59 5.60 -16.43
C LYS A 622 1.95 6.07 -15.13
N HIS A 623 2.74 6.54 -14.16
CA HIS A 623 2.21 7.02 -12.89
C HIS A 623 1.39 8.30 -13.03
N ILE A 624 1.88 9.25 -13.83
CA ILE A 624 1.14 10.48 -14.13
C ILE A 624 -0.15 10.14 -14.89
N ALA A 625 -0.10 9.22 -15.86
CA ALA A 625 -1.29 8.79 -16.59
C ALA A 625 -2.35 8.19 -15.66
N ARG A 626 -1.95 7.35 -14.70
CA ARG A 626 -2.87 6.79 -13.68
C ARG A 626 -3.46 7.85 -12.76
N THR A 627 -2.65 8.82 -12.34
CA THR A 627 -3.13 9.95 -11.52
C THR A 627 -4.20 10.73 -12.27
N MET A 628 -3.95 11.06 -13.54
CA MET A 628 -4.90 11.76 -14.38
C MET A 628 -6.13 10.91 -14.72
N ARG A 629 -5.97 9.59 -14.84
CA ARG A 629 -7.07 8.65 -15.02
C ARG A 629 -8.04 8.69 -13.85
N ALA A 630 -7.54 8.60 -12.63
CA ALA A 630 -8.37 8.67 -11.41
C ALA A 630 -9.21 9.96 -11.34
N VAL A 631 -8.71 11.05 -11.93
CA VAL A 631 -9.37 12.35 -11.99
C VAL A 631 -10.37 12.46 -13.16
N SER A 632 -10.03 11.91 -14.33
CA SER A 632 -10.72 12.23 -15.59
C SER A 632 -11.63 11.11 -16.10
N GLU A 633 -11.38 9.85 -15.70
CA GLU A 633 -11.98 8.67 -16.30
C GLU A 633 -13.50 8.72 -16.32
N GLN A 634 -14.13 9.01 -15.18
CA GLN A 634 -15.59 9.06 -15.09
C GLN A 634 -16.21 10.08 -16.05
N MET A 635 -15.62 11.27 -16.15
CA MET A 635 -16.05 12.31 -17.08
C MET A 635 -15.87 11.87 -18.54
N LEU A 636 -14.72 11.28 -18.86
CA LEU A 636 -14.41 10.83 -20.21
C LEU A 636 -15.30 9.65 -20.64
N VAL A 637 -15.52 8.66 -19.76
CA VAL A 637 -16.42 7.53 -20.00
C VAL A 637 -17.85 8.02 -20.22
N SER A 638 -18.32 8.94 -19.39
CA SER A 638 -19.68 9.50 -19.50
C SER A 638 -19.90 10.22 -20.84
N HIS A 639 -18.94 11.06 -21.26
CA HIS A 639 -19.05 11.82 -22.52
C HIS A 639 -18.88 10.95 -23.77
N PHE A 640 -17.79 10.18 -23.82
CA PHE A 640 -17.42 9.42 -25.02
C PHE A 640 -18.17 8.08 -25.14
N GLN A 641 -18.79 7.61 -24.05
CA GLN A 641 -19.44 6.30 -23.96
C GLN A 641 -18.49 5.18 -24.39
N PHE A 642 -17.30 5.20 -23.81
CA PHE A 642 -16.26 4.21 -24.09
C PHE A 642 -16.71 2.79 -23.67
N GLY A 643 -16.28 1.78 -24.42
CA GLY A 643 -16.14 0.44 -23.86
C GLY A 643 -14.88 0.38 -23.00
N ASP A 644 -14.87 -0.45 -21.95
CA ASP A 644 -13.79 -0.51 -20.95
C ASP A 644 -12.38 -0.56 -21.58
N HIS A 645 -12.21 -1.37 -22.63
CA HIS A 645 -10.95 -1.51 -23.37
C HIS A 645 -10.44 -0.23 -24.04
N ILE A 646 -11.32 0.69 -24.46
CA ILE A 646 -10.92 1.94 -25.14
C ILE A 646 -10.34 2.94 -24.13
N VAL A 647 -10.90 2.98 -22.91
CA VAL A 647 -10.41 3.84 -21.83
C VAL A 647 -9.00 3.40 -21.43
N ASP A 648 -8.81 2.10 -21.24
CA ASP A 648 -7.49 1.54 -20.92
C ASP A 648 -6.48 1.93 -22.01
N TYR A 649 -6.86 1.76 -23.27
CA TYR A 649 -6.00 2.09 -24.40
C TYR A 649 -5.67 3.59 -24.51
N LEU A 650 -6.65 4.47 -24.24
CA LEU A 650 -6.44 5.92 -24.18
C LEU A 650 -5.36 6.26 -23.15
N PHE A 651 -5.45 5.69 -21.95
CA PHE A 651 -4.49 5.98 -20.88
C PHE A 651 -3.12 5.31 -21.07
N GLU A 652 -3.05 4.20 -21.81
CA GLU A 652 -1.78 3.63 -22.29
C GLU A 652 -1.08 4.55 -23.30
N ARG A 653 -1.83 5.06 -24.29
CA ARG A 653 -1.32 6.04 -25.26
C ARG A 653 -0.88 7.32 -24.55
N TYR A 654 -1.66 7.76 -23.59
CA TYR A 654 -1.33 8.94 -22.79
C TYR A 654 -0.05 8.74 -21.97
N ALA A 655 0.11 7.58 -21.32
CA ALA A 655 1.34 7.22 -20.61
C ALA A 655 2.57 7.24 -21.52
N TYR A 656 2.43 6.74 -22.76
CA TYR A 656 3.50 6.79 -23.76
C TYR A 656 3.89 8.24 -24.12
N HIS A 657 2.92 9.11 -24.41
CA HIS A 657 3.19 10.51 -24.74
C HIS A 657 3.82 11.27 -23.56
N LEU A 658 3.37 11.00 -22.34
CA LEU A 658 3.99 11.52 -21.12
C LEU A 658 5.44 11.07 -20.97
N ALA A 659 5.72 9.78 -21.16
CA ALA A 659 7.09 9.26 -21.10
C ALA A 659 8.00 9.94 -22.13
N CYS A 660 7.54 10.08 -23.38
CA CYS A 660 8.28 10.79 -24.42
C CYS A 660 8.55 12.25 -24.06
N HIS A 661 7.58 12.94 -23.44
CA HIS A 661 7.78 14.32 -22.96
C HIS A 661 8.84 14.39 -21.86
N LEU A 662 8.76 13.49 -20.89
CA LEU A 662 9.65 13.46 -19.71
C LEU A 662 11.10 13.15 -20.05
N LEU A 663 11.37 12.44 -21.16
CA LEU A 663 12.73 12.28 -21.69
C LEU A 663 13.40 13.60 -22.09
N VAL A 664 12.61 14.64 -22.37
CA VAL A 664 13.10 15.93 -22.86
C VAL A 664 12.98 17.02 -21.79
N GLN A 665 11.89 17.00 -21.01
CA GLN A 665 11.58 18.05 -20.06
C GLN A 665 10.82 17.51 -18.84
N LYS A 666 11.26 17.89 -17.63
CA LYS A 666 10.52 17.59 -16.40
C LYS A 666 9.17 18.33 -16.36
N GLY A 667 8.11 17.59 -16.06
CA GLY A 667 6.76 18.11 -15.89
C GLY A 667 6.55 18.71 -14.50
N LYS A 668 5.99 19.94 -14.43
CA LYS A 668 5.69 20.61 -13.15
C LYS A 668 4.33 21.29 -13.17
N PHE A 669 3.53 21.08 -12.12
CA PHE A 669 2.35 21.90 -11.82
C PHE A 669 2.78 23.23 -11.21
N SER A 670 2.16 24.29 -11.70
CA SER A 670 2.29 25.63 -11.15
C SER A 670 1.11 25.89 -10.23
N ASN A 671 1.35 26.22 -8.97
CA ASN A 671 0.32 26.30 -7.95
C ASN A 671 0.26 27.71 -7.35
N ILE A 672 -0.97 28.16 -7.10
CA ILE A 672 -1.27 29.37 -6.34
C ILE A 672 -1.81 28.92 -4.99
N VAL A 673 -1.25 29.45 -3.91
CA VAL A 673 -1.88 29.42 -2.57
C VAL A 673 -2.21 30.84 -2.16
N ILE A 674 -3.46 31.07 -1.78
CA ILE A 674 -3.97 32.38 -1.36
C ILE A 674 -4.69 32.27 -0.02
N SER A 675 -4.34 33.18 0.89
CA SER A 675 -5.02 33.43 2.16
C SER A 675 -5.88 34.67 2.00
N LEU A 676 -7.18 34.53 2.28
CA LEU A 676 -8.18 35.60 2.18
C LEU A 676 -8.82 35.82 3.55
N ARG A 677 -8.91 37.07 3.99
CA ARG A 677 -9.61 37.46 5.22
C ARG A 677 -10.97 38.04 4.89
N LYS A 678 -12.02 37.60 5.57
CA LYS A 678 -13.35 38.21 5.45
C LYS A 678 -13.37 39.59 6.11
N LYS A 679 -13.77 40.61 5.35
CA LYS A 679 -13.99 41.99 5.83
C LYS A 679 -15.18 42.10 6.79
#